data_AF-A0A1H8GPJ4-F1
#
_entry.id   AF-A0A1H8GPJ4-F1
#
_cell.length_a   1.000
_cell.length_b   1.000
_cell.length_c   1.000
_cell.angle_alpha   90.00
_cell.angle_beta   90.00
_cell.angle_gamma   90.00
#
_symmetry.space_group_name_H-M   'P 1'
#
loop_
_entity.id
_entity.type
_entity.pdbx_description
1 polymer ?
#
loop_
_entity_poly.entity_id
_entity_poly.type
_entity_poly.pdbx_seq_one_letter_code
_entity_poly.pdbx_strand_id
1 'polypeptide(L)'
;MHKNNLFGLLVIYLLLFISLQPAIAQRSHVSLTSPDKNITYSLQIVGGQVHYSISRNKQPVLDASAMGMTVNDSEVGKGRSFTEISRTSVQEIYPITGVHSTAHNQYKELIVQVNGDRPFQVNVRVFNDGVAFRYRIPNPGTANIQADQTDFCIPAGSTVWSQPSISYYEGDYQQQHIEDVPKGQLAGPPLTIRLPGKLGYASITEGGLTDFAGMSLRATGSRTFCANLTGLTEKTGTIESPWRVVIIGGDLNTLVNSDIILNVSPKPDPLLFPEGPATEWIKPGKCVWSWLADNGPVSLENMKRFSDWAGELGFPYNLVDEGWSGWQEAGKDKWAMLKDLVDYSSKKGVKIWLWKAYPDRNGVPGLKDSTSRIAFFDKCRELGIAGLKIDFFDAESQEVIQFYQHALKDAAARHLLLDFHGANKPTGETRTWPNELSREAVLGLEYGAKGPKHALTLLFTRFLAGHADFTPLTFNDRAKGTTLTHQVATVAAFTSPFMCLGVDPEHLLTSEVKNMVQNIPIVWDETVILPPSEISSLAIMARRSGKDWYLVALNGENPTSLPIDLKFLGKGTYQGSLLEDAAGNPGQTSQKTGSYTSLSKLSIRMPPGGGFIARFTLDKAGSFASIGLHDTPADILYKADHIVPSPRQLRWQQLELTAFFHFGINTFTDKEWGDGSEDISQFNPAALDARQWVKTMKEAGFKQVILTAKHHDGFCLWPSKYTAHAIQNTPYKNGKGDIVKDVAKACKQENIGFGIYLSPWDRNSNLYGDSVRYNAYFVNQLTELLTQYGRVDEVWFDGANGEGPNGKKQVYGFDAWYKLIRKLQPQAVIAVMGPDVRWVGTESGVGRETEWSVLPVGEQSQQKIAATSQKEMMVVPAVLGDSHDQDLGGRSHIMQAKGLIWYPAETDVSIRPGWFYHRNQDAQVKSPQQLLKTYFTSVGRNGVLLLNVPPDKNGLISDADIKSLQGFSQLMKATFSKNLASDGRMTILSSSDTSTILEIILKGPKTINVLMLQENIAVGQRVESFTVEYFDGSAWKLLTGGTTVGYKRLIQFEPVSTTKFRVHVFARAKPEISKIGLYKLAKE
;
A
#
# COMPACT_ATOMS: atom_id res chain seq x y z
N MET A 1 20.86 -23.96 64.87
CA MET A 1 20.49 -24.95 63.84
C MET A 1 20.79 -24.37 62.47
N HIS A 2 21.28 -25.21 61.57
CA HIS A 2 22.21 -24.92 60.48
C HIS A 2 21.74 -23.99 59.35
N LYS A 3 22.61 -23.03 59.00
CA LYS A 3 22.90 -22.62 57.62
C LYS A 3 24.41 -22.49 57.50
N ASN A 4 25.05 -23.42 56.80
CA ASN A 4 26.48 -23.37 56.46
C ASN A 4 26.72 -24.10 55.13
N ASN A 5 27.77 -23.64 54.45
CA ASN A 5 28.48 -24.24 53.32
C ASN A 5 27.94 -23.96 51.91
N LEU A 6 28.50 -22.92 51.27
CA LEU A 6 29.35 -23.08 50.08
C LEU A 6 30.02 -21.73 49.74
N PHE A 7 31.03 -21.32 50.51
CA PHE A 7 31.85 -20.12 50.23
C PHE A 7 33.36 -20.46 50.14
N GLY A 8 33.69 -21.71 49.80
CA GLY A 8 35.04 -22.26 49.88
C GLY A 8 35.52 -22.99 48.63
N LEU A 9 35.05 -22.62 47.43
CA LEU A 9 35.51 -23.24 46.17
C LEU A 9 35.79 -22.26 45.02
N LEU A 10 35.74 -20.94 45.27
CA LEU A 10 36.00 -19.92 44.23
C LEU A 10 37.42 -19.33 44.27
N VAL A 11 38.23 -19.66 45.28
CA VAL A 11 39.54 -19.00 45.53
C VAL A 11 40.73 -19.82 45.00
N ILE A 12 40.53 -21.06 44.54
CA ILE A 12 41.61 -21.90 43.97
C ILE A 12 41.65 -21.87 42.43
N TYR A 13 40.64 -21.31 41.76
CA TYR A 13 40.67 -21.07 40.31
C TYR A 13 41.28 -19.71 39.90
N LEU A 14 41.63 -18.86 40.87
CA LEU A 14 42.09 -17.49 40.62
C LEU A 14 43.63 -17.31 40.63
N LEU A 15 44.40 -18.39 40.78
CA LEU A 15 45.88 -18.33 40.88
C LEU A 15 46.65 -19.18 39.83
N LEU A 16 45.98 -19.63 38.76
CA LEU A 16 46.60 -20.39 37.66
C LEU A 16 46.47 -19.75 36.26
N PHE A 17 46.18 -18.44 36.19
CA PHE A 17 46.21 -17.65 34.96
C PHE A 17 47.34 -16.60 34.96
N ILE A 18 48.53 -16.99 35.40
CA ILE A 18 49.75 -16.23 35.14
C ILE A 18 50.29 -16.65 33.76
N SER A 19 50.18 -15.70 32.82
CA SER A 19 50.98 -15.52 31.60
C SER A 19 51.10 -16.71 30.63
N LEU A 20 50.12 -16.82 29.73
CA LEU A 20 50.39 -17.19 28.33
C LEU A 20 49.81 -16.06 27.47
N GLN A 21 50.55 -14.96 27.31
CA GLN A 21 50.26 -14.04 26.23
C GLN A 21 50.51 -14.79 24.92
N PRO A 22 49.52 -14.92 24.01
CA PRO A 22 49.81 -15.46 22.69
C PRO A 22 50.86 -14.55 22.05
N ALA A 23 51.98 -15.13 21.62
CA ALA A 23 52.99 -14.41 20.88
C ALA A 23 52.30 -13.72 19.69
N ILE A 24 52.27 -12.39 19.70
CA ILE A 24 51.70 -11.58 18.63
C ILE A 24 52.61 -11.77 17.41
N ALA A 25 52.21 -12.68 16.51
CA ALA A 25 52.97 -12.95 15.30
C ALA A 25 52.96 -11.71 14.40
N GLN A 26 54.13 -11.10 14.21
CA GLN A 26 54.33 -10.04 13.22
C GLN A 26 54.17 -10.63 11.82
N ARG A 27 53.27 -10.08 11.01
CA ARG A 27 52.99 -10.55 9.64
C ARG A 27 53.35 -9.49 8.61
N SER A 28 53.81 -9.89 7.43
CA SER A 28 53.96 -9.01 6.26
C SER A 28 52.71 -8.99 5.36
N HIS A 29 51.73 -9.84 5.64
CA HIS A 29 50.46 -9.96 4.93
C HIS A 29 49.30 -10.28 5.89
N VAL A 30 48.15 -9.62 5.70
CA VAL A 30 46.91 -9.89 6.45
C VAL A 30 45.71 -9.75 5.52
N SER A 31 44.68 -10.58 5.68
CA SER A 31 43.47 -10.50 4.86
C SER A 31 42.17 -10.68 5.65
N LEU A 32 41.07 -10.22 5.05
CA LEU A 32 39.71 -10.34 5.54
C LEU A 32 38.79 -10.70 4.37
N THR A 33 37.91 -11.67 4.59
CA THR A 33 36.93 -12.11 3.59
C THR A 33 35.51 -11.81 4.06
N SER A 34 34.64 -11.40 3.13
CA SER A 34 33.21 -11.15 3.31
C SER A 34 32.49 -12.31 4.02
N PRO A 35 31.32 -12.07 4.62
CA PRO A 35 30.46 -13.12 5.17
C PRO A 35 30.21 -14.29 4.20
N ASP A 36 29.90 -14.01 2.94
CA ASP A 36 29.64 -15.00 1.88
C ASP A 36 30.91 -15.61 1.25
N LYS A 37 32.08 -15.13 1.67
CA LYS A 37 33.42 -15.55 1.23
C LYS A 37 33.81 -15.14 -0.20
N ASN A 38 33.00 -14.35 -0.90
CA ASN A 38 33.26 -13.97 -2.28
C ASN A 38 34.21 -12.79 -2.41
N ILE A 39 34.21 -11.83 -1.50
CA ILE A 39 35.07 -10.64 -1.55
C ILE A 39 36.20 -10.77 -0.52
N THR A 40 37.44 -10.50 -0.93
CA THR A 40 38.60 -10.48 -0.04
C THR A 40 39.35 -9.16 -0.14
N TYR A 41 39.58 -8.53 1.01
CA TYR A 41 40.53 -7.44 1.19
C TYR A 41 41.86 -7.98 1.73
N SER A 42 42.97 -7.57 1.14
CA SER A 42 44.31 -8.00 1.54
C SER A 42 45.22 -6.80 1.76
N LEU A 43 46.00 -6.82 2.83
CA LEU A 43 47.09 -5.90 3.12
C LEU A 43 48.44 -6.61 2.95
N GLN A 44 49.40 -5.90 2.37
CA GLN A 44 50.76 -6.38 2.20
C GLN A 44 51.77 -5.23 2.29
N ILE A 45 52.99 -5.53 2.70
CA ILE A 45 54.11 -4.57 2.71
C ILE A 45 55.05 -4.92 1.56
N VAL A 46 55.21 -4.00 0.61
CA VAL A 46 56.10 -4.15 -0.55
C VAL A 46 57.10 -3.00 -0.54
N GLY A 47 58.39 -3.30 -0.44
CA GLY A 47 59.44 -2.27 -0.39
C GLY A 47 59.30 -1.28 0.78
N GLY A 48 58.68 -1.70 1.89
CA GLY A 48 58.39 -0.86 3.06
C GLY A 48 57.11 -0.01 2.93
N GLN A 49 56.44 -0.01 1.79
CA GLN A 49 55.18 0.68 1.54
C GLN A 49 53.99 -0.27 1.76
N VAL A 50 52.98 0.17 2.52
CA VAL A 50 51.74 -0.59 2.70
C VAL A 50 50.89 -0.49 1.44
N HIS A 51 50.47 -1.64 0.94
CA HIS A 51 49.54 -1.77 -0.17
C HIS A 51 48.33 -2.60 0.26
N TYR A 52 47.19 -2.30 -0.35
CA TYR A 52 46.00 -3.14 -0.28
C TYR A 52 45.59 -3.65 -1.66
N SER A 53 44.83 -4.75 -1.71
CA SER A 53 44.16 -5.22 -2.92
C SER A 53 42.78 -5.76 -2.58
N ILE A 54 41.89 -5.75 -3.57
CA ILE A 54 40.53 -6.26 -3.44
C ILE A 54 40.27 -7.27 -4.54
N SER A 55 39.72 -8.43 -4.17
CA SER A 55 39.30 -9.45 -5.14
C SER A 55 37.88 -9.92 -4.89
N ARG A 56 37.20 -10.33 -5.95
CA ARG A 56 35.91 -11.03 -5.92
C ARG A 56 36.05 -12.36 -6.63
N ASN A 57 35.69 -13.47 -5.99
CA ASN A 57 35.87 -14.83 -6.50
C ASN A 57 37.32 -15.09 -6.94
N LYS A 58 38.29 -14.55 -6.16
CA LYS A 58 39.74 -14.58 -6.44
C LYS A 58 40.19 -13.83 -7.70
N GLN A 59 39.32 -13.08 -8.34
CA GLN A 59 39.64 -12.21 -9.49
C GLN A 59 39.78 -10.76 -9.02
N PRO A 60 40.73 -9.99 -9.57
CA PRO A 60 41.02 -8.65 -9.09
C PRO A 60 39.84 -7.69 -9.35
N VAL A 61 39.46 -6.94 -8.31
CA VAL A 61 38.58 -5.77 -8.37
C VAL A 61 39.42 -4.50 -8.32
N LEU A 62 40.40 -4.47 -7.42
CA LEU A 62 41.50 -3.50 -7.41
C LEU A 62 42.82 -4.27 -7.31
N ASP A 63 43.76 -3.92 -8.17
CA ASP A 63 45.14 -4.37 -8.11
C ASP A 63 45.84 -3.79 -6.86
N ALA A 64 47.08 -4.22 -6.60
CA ALA A 64 47.85 -3.72 -5.47
C ALA A 64 47.96 -2.18 -5.52
N SER A 65 47.40 -1.52 -4.51
CA SER A 65 47.23 -0.07 -4.43
C SER A 65 47.89 0.46 -3.16
N ALA A 66 48.73 1.49 -3.27
CA ALA A 66 49.45 2.06 -2.14
C ALA A 66 48.49 2.81 -1.18
N MET A 67 48.80 2.77 0.11
CA MET A 67 48.12 3.53 1.15
C MET A 67 49.02 4.66 1.65
N GLY A 68 48.53 5.88 1.77
CA GLY A 68 49.30 6.94 2.41
C GLY A 68 48.55 8.23 2.68
N MET A 69 49.08 9.03 3.61
CA MET A 69 48.63 10.39 3.91
C MET A 69 49.83 11.25 4.32
N THR A 70 49.76 12.55 4.04
CA THR A 70 50.71 13.54 4.59
C THR A 70 50.08 14.21 5.79
N VAL A 71 50.70 14.05 6.96
CA VAL A 71 50.23 14.63 8.23
C VAL A 71 51.39 15.37 8.89
N ASN A 72 51.24 16.67 9.13
CA ASN A 72 52.29 17.58 9.62
C ASN A 72 53.57 17.46 8.79
N ASP A 73 53.43 17.54 7.46
CA ASP A 73 54.53 17.48 6.47
C ASP A 73 55.33 16.17 6.47
N SER A 74 54.83 15.16 7.18
CA SER A 74 55.44 13.84 7.30
C SER A 74 54.52 12.79 6.69
N GLU A 75 55.11 11.80 6.02
CA GLU A 75 54.36 10.69 5.40
C GLU A 75 53.86 9.69 6.45
N VAL A 76 52.65 9.18 6.23
CA VAL A 76 52.05 7.99 6.85
C VAL A 76 51.75 7.03 5.70
N GLY A 77 51.99 5.73 5.88
CA GLY A 77 51.77 4.72 4.83
C GLY A 77 52.88 3.67 4.71
N LYS A 78 54.03 3.92 5.33
CA LYS A 78 55.13 2.93 5.42
C LYS A 78 54.96 2.03 6.62
N GLY A 79 55.43 0.79 6.51
CA GLY A 79 55.33 -0.23 7.55
C GLY A 79 56.40 -1.30 7.43
N ARG A 80 56.65 -2.01 8.54
CA ARG A 80 57.55 -3.16 8.66
C ARG A 80 56.80 -4.46 8.94
N SER A 81 55.72 -4.39 9.70
CA SER A 81 54.86 -5.54 10.00
C SER A 81 53.44 -5.11 10.38
N PHE A 82 52.54 -6.08 10.39
CA PHE A 82 51.17 -5.94 10.85
C PHE A 82 50.96 -6.68 12.17
N THR A 83 50.14 -6.09 13.02
CA THR A 83 49.58 -6.69 14.23
C THR A 83 48.06 -6.62 14.14
N GLU A 84 47.38 -7.77 14.11
CA GLU A 84 45.92 -7.83 14.18
C GLU A 84 45.47 -7.45 15.59
N ILE A 85 44.70 -6.36 15.72
CA ILE A 85 44.19 -5.85 16.99
C ILE A 85 42.86 -6.52 17.33
N SER A 86 41.96 -6.61 16.34
CA SER A 86 40.67 -7.26 16.52
C SER A 86 40.08 -7.73 15.20
N ARG A 87 39.27 -8.78 15.27
CA ARG A 87 38.44 -9.27 14.18
C ARG A 87 37.04 -9.56 14.72
N THR A 88 36.03 -8.96 14.11
CA THR A 88 34.63 -9.08 14.56
C THR A 88 33.70 -9.31 13.38
N SER A 89 32.47 -9.74 13.67
CA SER A 89 31.39 -9.81 12.68
C SER A 89 30.21 -9.02 13.21
N VAL A 90 29.56 -8.28 12.32
CA VAL A 90 28.38 -7.48 12.65
C VAL A 90 27.25 -7.84 11.69
N GLN A 91 26.04 -7.89 12.25
CA GLN A 91 24.82 -8.03 11.50
C GLN A 91 23.75 -7.16 12.18
N GLU A 92 23.32 -6.12 11.51
CA GLU A 92 22.19 -5.28 11.93
C GLU A 92 21.29 -4.97 10.72
N ILE A 93 20.03 -4.67 11.01
CA ILE A 93 19.06 -4.15 10.04
C ILE A 93 18.47 -2.87 10.61
N TYR A 94 18.22 -1.88 9.77
CA TYR A 94 17.61 -0.63 10.19
C TYR A 94 16.79 0.01 9.06
N PRO A 95 15.75 0.79 9.38
CA PRO A 95 14.93 1.44 8.36
C PRO A 95 15.74 2.54 7.65
N ILE A 96 15.50 2.70 6.35
CA ILE A 96 16.06 3.79 5.55
C ILE A 96 14.98 4.38 4.62
N THR A 97 15.31 5.48 3.97
CA THR A 97 14.51 6.05 2.89
C THR A 97 15.37 6.11 1.63
N GLY A 98 14.98 5.41 0.57
CA GLY A 98 15.76 5.36 -0.66
C GLY A 98 15.20 4.40 -1.71
N VAL A 99 16.10 3.62 -2.32
CA VAL A 99 15.76 2.58 -3.33
C VAL A 99 15.05 1.38 -2.70
N HIS A 100 15.17 1.20 -1.39
CA HIS A 100 14.42 0.25 -0.58
C HIS A 100 14.22 0.82 0.84
N SER A 101 13.43 0.14 1.66
CA SER A 101 13.00 0.64 2.98
C SER A 101 13.84 0.14 4.16
N THR A 102 14.75 -0.82 3.93
CA THR A 102 15.50 -1.50 4.99
C THR A 102 16.94 -1.73 4.56
N ALA A 103 17.89 -1.14 5.28
CA ALA A 103 19.30 -1.41 5.07
C ALA A 103 19.73 -2.71 5.77
N HIS A 104 20.58 -3.47 5.09
CA HIS A 104 21.23 -4.66 5.64
C HIS A 104 22.71 -4.39 5.90
N ASN A 105 23.10 -4.33 7.17
CA ASN A 105 24.49 -4.09 7.56
C ASN A 105 25.13 -5.39 8.03
N GLN A 106 25.69 -6.15 7.09
CA GLN A 106 26.36 -7.41 7.38
C GLN A 106 27.80 -7.37 6.87
N TYR A 107 28.77 -7.36 7.80
CA TYR A 107 30.18 -7.33 7.46
C TYR A 107 31.04 -8.10 8.45
N LYS A 108 32.27 -8.42 8.02
CA LYS A 108 33.37 -8.73 8.94
C LYS A 108 34.27 -7.51 9.07
N GLU A 109 34.75 -7.24 10.27
CA GLU A 109 35.68 -6.15 10.56
C GLU A 109 37.06 -6.70 10.92
N LEU A 110 38.09 -5.97 10.52
CA LEU A 110 39.47 -6.18 10.91
C LEU A 110 40.09 -4.84 11.26
N ILE A 111 40.67 -4.75 12.46
CA ILE A 111 41.51 -3.61 12.88
C ILE A 111 42.95 -4.10 12.88
N VAL A 112 43.79 -3.51 12.03
CA VAL A 112 45.21 -3.87 11.91
C VAL A 112 46.07 -2.69 12.33
N GLN A 113 46.99 -2.91 13.24
CA GLN A 113 48.08 -1.99 13.53
C GLN A 113 49.20 -2.21 12.51
N VAL A 114 49.58 -1.15 11.81
CA VAL A 114 50.79 -1.09 11.00
C VAL A 114 51.92 -0.63 11.91
N ASN A 115 52.94 -1.47 12.08
CA ASN A 115 54.13 -1.18 12.86
C ASN A 115 55.19 -0.59 11.93
N GLY A 116 55.80 0.52 12.31
CA GLY A 116 56.82 1.22 11.53
C GLY A 116 57.35 2.42 12.31
N ASP A 117 58.13 3.29 11.64
CA ASP A 117 58.65 4.51 12.27
C ASP A 117 57.52 5.49 12.66
N ARG A 118 56.43 5.48 11.88
CA ARG A 118 55.20 6.21 12.17
C ARG A 118 54.00 5.24 12.17
N PRO A 119 53.67 4.63 13.32
CA PRO A 119 52.63 3.61 13.40
C PRO A 119 51.23 4.21 13.19
N PHE A 120 50.36 3.47 12.52
CA PHE A 120 48.95 3.82 12.31
C PHE A 120 48.11 2.56 12.24
N GLN A 121 46.79 2.71 12.36
CA GLN A 121 45.83 1.62 12.23
C GLN A 121 45.07 1.72 10.91
N VAL A 122 44.73 0.57 10.35
CA VAL A 122 43.77 0.42 9.26
C VAL A 122 42.56 -0.34 9.80
N ASN A 123 41.41 0.32 9.78
CA ASN A 123 40.12 -0.31 10.06
C ASN A 123 39.52 -0.74 8.72
N VAL A 124 39.15 -2.01 8.59
CA VAL A 124 38.60 -2.58 7.36
C VAL A 124 37.28 -3.26 7.67
N ARG A 125 36.26 -3.00 6.85
CA ARG A 125 34.99 -3.72 6.82
C ARG A 125 34.82 -4.35 5.45
N VAL A 126 34.54 -5.65 5.42
CA VAL A 126 34.26 -6.39 4.18
C VAL A 126 32.84 -6.91 4.24
N PHE A 127 32.02 -6.41 3.31
CA PHE A 127 30.62 -6.74 3.09
C PHE A 127 30.51 -7.75 1.95
N ASN A 128 29.31 -8.30 1.70
CA ASN A 128 29.09 -9.18 0.54
C ASN A 128 29.05 -8.40 -0.79
N ASP A 129 28.88 -7.08 -0.71
CA ASP A 129 28.67 -6.14 -1.81
C ASP A 129 29.71 -5.00 -1.80
N GLY A 130 30.81 -5.13 -1.06
CA GLY A 130 31.87 -4.12 -1.07
C GLY A 130 32.88 -4.19 0.07
N VAL A 131 33.78 -3.21 0.07
CA VAL A 131 34.80 -3.00 1.10
C VAL A 131 34.77 -1.54 1.51
N ALA A 132 34.91 -1.29 2.81
CA ALA A 132 35.21 0.04 3.32
C ALA A 132 36.46 -0.02 4.21
N PHE A 133 37.38 0.93 4.08
CA PHE A 133 38.52 1.05 4.98
C PHE A 133 38.85 2.50 5.34
N ARG A 134 39.49 2.72 6.49
CA ARG A 134 39.92 4.04 6.95
C ARG A 134 41.22 3.99 7.74
N TYR A 135 41.90 5.13 7.79
CA TYR A 135 43.09 5.34 8.62
C TYR A 135 42.67 5.76 10.03
N ARG A 136 43.40 5.27 11.03
CA ARG A 136 43.39 5.79 12.40
C ARG A 136 44.81 6.04 12.86
N ILE A 137 45.20 7.32 12.91
CA ILE A 137 46.57 7.77 13.13
C ILE A 137 46.65 8.37 14.54
N PRO A 138 47.38 7.74 15.49
CA PRO A 138 47.58 8.30 16.81
C PRO A 138 48.27 9.66 16.72
N ASN A 139 47.68 10.67 17.37
CA ASN A 139 48.22 12.01 17.41
C ASN A 139 47.77 12.68 18.73
N PRO A 140 48.70 13.19 19.57
CA PRO A 140 48.36 13.71 20.90
C PRO A 140 47.91 15.18 20.90
N GLY A 141 48.02 15.91 19.79
CA GLY A 141 47.72 17.34 19.70
C GLY A 141 46.92 17.70 18.45
N THR A 142 47.09 18.93 17.94
CA THR A 142 46.53 19.36 16.65
C THR A 142 47.45 18.92 15.52
N ALA A 143 46.87 18.43 14.42
CA ALA A 143 47.59 18.04 13.23
C ALA A 143 46.88 18.50 11.97
N ASN A 144 47.68 18.86 10.96
CA ASN A 144 47.23 19.19 9.62
C ASN A 144 47.43 17.99 8.71
N ILE A 145 46.37 17.56 8.04
CA ILE A 145 46.40 16.58 6.98
C ILE A 145 46.45 17.36 5.67
N GLN A 146 47.58 17.26 4.97
CA GLN A 146 47.83 18.01 3.73
C GLN A 146 47.48 17.25 2.46
N ALA A 147 47.54 15.93 2.50
CA ALA A 147 47.22 15.09 1.36
C ALA A 147 46.73 13.72 1.80
N ASP A 148 45.80 13.17 1.04
CA ASP A 148 45.57 11.73 0.98
C ASP A 148 46.27 11.21 -0.28
N GLN A 149 47.08 10.16 -0.13
CA GLN A 149 47.86 9.52 -1.18
C GLN A 149 47.42 8.06 -1.37
N THR A 150 46.17 7.74 -1.02
CA THR A 150 45.57 6.41 -1.22
C THR A 150 45.31 6.17 -2.71
N ASP A 151 45.95 5.15 -3.26
CA ASP A 151 45.75 4.73 -4.64
C ASP A 151 44.56 3.77 -4.78
N PHE A 152 44.04 3.74 -6.00
CA PHE A 152 43.05 2.80 -6.51
C PHE A 152 43.50 2.34 -7.90
N CYS A 153 44.28 1.26 -7.95
CA CYS A 153 44.78 0.67 -9.19
C CYS A 153 43.72 -0.25 -9.79
N ILE A 154 43.18 0.14 -10.94
CA ILE A 154 42.04 -0.53 -11.58
C ILE A 154 42.55 -1.59 -12.57
N PRO A 155 41.98 -2.82 -12.59
CA PRO A 155 42.41 -3.89 -13.50
C PRO A 155 42.36 -3.50 -14.97
N ALA A 156 43.31 -3.99 -15.76
CA ALA A 156 43.37 -3.77 -17.21
C ALA A 156 42.13 -4.36 -17.91
N GLY A 157 41.70 -3.72 -19.00
CA GLY A 157 40.48 -4.04 -19.74
C GLY A 157 39.20 -3.53 -19.09
N SER A 158 39.29 -2.75 -18.00
CA SER A 158 38.12 -2.13 -17.38
C SER A 158 37.62 -0.94 -18.20
N THR A 159 36.30 -0.71 -18.14
CA THR A 159 35.69 0.56 -18.59
C THR A 159 35.32 1.38 -17.36
N VAL A 160 35.61 2.68 -17.36
CA VAL A 160 35.28 3.60 -16.26
C VAL A 160 34.31 4.69 -16.71
N TRP A 161 33.43 5.11 -15.79
CA TRP A 161 32.57 6.27 -15.90
C TRP A 161 32.92 7.26 -14.80
N SER A 162 33.36 8.46 -15.20
CA SER A 162 33.81 9.51 -14.29
C SER A 162 33.37 10.89 -14.77
N GLN A 163 33.17 11.84 -13.84
CA GLN A 163 32.88 13.23 -14.17
C GLN A 163 33.93 14.15 -13.51
N PRO A 164 34.37 15.26 -14.13
CA PRO A 164 35.52 16.03 -13.66
C PRO A 164 35.18 17.16 -12.65
N SER A 165 33.90 17.47 -12.41
CA SER A 165 33.48 18.50 -11.45
C SER A 165 33.66 18.01 -10.02
N ILE A 166 34.60 18.62 -9.30
CA ILE A 166 34.97 18.24 -7.92
C ILE A 166 34.57 19.30 -6.87
N SER A 167 33.94 20.39 -7.32
CA SER A 167 33.47 21.48 -6.45
C SER A 167 32.00 21.28 -6.06
N TYR A 168 31.12 21.24 -7.06
CA TYR A 168 29.66 21.14 -6.91
C TYR A 168 29.06 19.94 -7.69
N TYR A 169 29.91 19.09 -8.28
CA TYR A 169 29.54 17.77 -8.83
C TYR A 169 28.52 17.75 -9.98
N GLU A 170 28.27 18.88 -10.63
CA GLU A 170 27.49 19.01 -11.87
C GLU A 170 28.37 18.81 -13.13
N GLY A 171 28.98 17.63 -13.28
CA GLY A 171 29.80 17.30 -14.44
C GLY A 171 29.16 16.26 -15.37
N ASP A 172 29.49 16.35 -16.66
CA ASP A 172 29.17 15.30 -17.63
C ASP A 172 30.03 14.05 -17.40
N TYR A 173 29.40 12.89 -17.30
CA TYR A 173 30.10 11.62 -17.16
C TYR A 173 30.74 11.18 -18.49
N GLN A 174 32.03 10.88 -18.44
CA GLN A 174 32.82 10.35 -19.54
C GLN A 174 33.02 8.84 -19.36
N GLN A 175 32.80 8.10 -20.44
CA GLN A 175 33.10 6.67 -20.53
C GLN A 175 34.45 6.48 -21.21
N GLN A 176 35.40 5.83 -20.53
CA GLN A 176 36.75 5.59 -21.04
C GLN A 176 37.20 4.17 -20.74
N HIS A 177 38.08 3.60 -21.57
CA HIS A 177 38.90 2.48 -21.11
C HIS A 177 39.92 2.99 -20.10
N ILE A 178 40.19 2.19 -19.07
CA ILE A 178 41.07 2.62 -17.98
C ILE A 178 42.49 2.94 -18.45
N GLU A 179 42.95 2.26 -19.50
CA GLU A 179 44.24 2.50 -20.15
C GLU A 179 44.33 3.87 -20.83
N ASP A 180 43.18 4.41 -21.26
CA ASP A 180 43.08 5.65 -22.03
C ASP A 180 42.85 6.88 -21.13
N VAL A 181 42.77 6.70 -19.80
CA VAL A 181 42.60 7.80 -18.86
C VAL A 181 43.93 8.57 -18.72
N PRO A 182 44.00 9.85 -19.16
CA PRO A 182 45.22 10.64 -19.07
C PRO A 182 45.62 10.96 -17.62
N LYS A 183 46.93 10.95 -17.36
CA LYS A 183 47.50 11.44 -16.11
C LYS A 183 47.04 12.88 -15.83
N GLY A 184 46.62 13.14 -14.60
CA GLY A 184 46.14 14.43 -14.13
C GLY A 184 44.62 14.61 -14.24
N GLN A 185 43.90 13.74 -14.95
CA GLN A 185 42.44 13.80 -15.04
C GLN A 185 41.81 13.73 -13.65
N LEU A 186 40.93 14.69 -13.37
CA LEU A 186 40.13 14.72 -12.15
C LEU A 186 38.88 13.86 -12.32
N ALA A 187 38.46 13.23 -11.23
CA ALA A 187 37.20 12.51 -11.14
C ALA A 187 36.53 12.79 -9.79
N GLY A 188 35.33 13.34 -9.81
CA GLY A 188 34.46 13.41 -8.65
C GLY A 188 33.77 12.06 -8.44
N PRO A 189 33.87 11.44 -7.25
CA PRO A 189 33.19 10.18 -6.98
C PRO A 189 31.66 10.33 -7.00
N PRO A 190 30.89 9.24 -7.24
CA PRO A 190 31.37 7.88 -7.47
C PRO A 190 32.00 7.66 -8.85
N LEU A 191 33.19 7.05 -8.85
CA LEU A 191 33.88 6.56 -10.06
C LEU A 191 33.44 5.11 -10.29
N THR A 192 32.63 4.85 -11.32
CA THR A 192 32.09 3.51 -11.56
C THR A 192 32.88 2.76 -12.62
N ILE A 193 33.06 1.47 -12.41
CA ILE A 193 33.95 0.59 -13.15
C ILE A 193 33.13 -0.63 -13.61
N ARG A 194 33.17 -0.92 -14.90
CA ARG A 194 32.86 -2.26 -15.41
C ARG A 194 34.17 -3.04 -15.46
N LEU A 195 34.24 -4.08 -14.63
CA LEU A 195 35.42 -4.93 -14.50
C LEU A 195 35.61 -5.77 -15.77
N PRO A 196 36.84 -6.20 -16.10
CA PRO A 196 37.10 -6.97 -17.31
C PRO A 196 36.32 -8.29 -17.32
N GLY A 197 35.93 -8.72 -18.52
CA GLY A 197 35.15 -9.95 -18.72
C GLY A 197 33.74 -9.84 -18.13
N LYS A 198 33.30 -10.91 -17.43
CA LYS A 198 31.96 -10.99 -16.81
C LYS A 198 32.04 -10.91 -15.27
N LEU A 199 33.00 -10.15 -14.75
CA LEU A 199 33.26 -10.04 -13.30
C LEU A 199 32.27 -9.13 -12.56
N GLY A 200 31.53 -8.29 -13.30
CA GLY A 200 30.53 -7.37 -12.76
C GLY A 200 31.04 -5.93 -12.74
N TYR A 201 30.68 -5.22 -11.68
CA TYR A 201 30.89 -3.78 -11.53
C TYR A 201 31.51 -3.44 -10.18
N ALA A 202 32.22 -2.32 -10.13
CA ALA A 202 32.67 -1.71 -8.89
C ALA A 202 32.45 -0.20 -8.93
N SER A 203 32.38 0.47 -7.77
CA SER A 203 32.31 1.93 -7.70
C SER A 203 33.14 2.45 -6.52
N ILE A 204 34.03 3.40 -6.78
CA ILE A 204 34.89 4.03 -5.77
C ILE A 204 34.24 5.33 -5.31
N THR A 205 34.05 5.45 -4.00
CA THR A 205 33.53 6.65 -3.33
C THR A 205 34.04 6.71 -1.89
N GLU A 206 33.44 7.56 -1.06
CA GLU A 206 33.68 7.61 0.38
C GLU A 206 32.37 7.54 1.18
N GLY A 207 32.48 7.29 2.49
CA GLY A 207 31.34 7.24 3.40
C GLY A 207 31.68 7.74 4.80
N GLY A 208 30.67 8.25 5.50
CA GLY A 208 30.81 8.80 6.84
C GLY A 208 31.72 10.03 6.92
N LEU A 209 31.68 10.91 5.91
CA LEU A 209 32.48 12.14 5.87
C LEU A 209 31.97 13.12 6.94
N THR A 210 32.72 13.23 8.03
CA THR A 210 32.42 14.13 9.15
C THR A 210 33.70 14.82 9.60
N ASP A 211 33.68 16.14 9.71
CA ASP A 211 34.82 16.94 10.20
C ASP A 211 36.17 16.55 9.52
N PHE A 212 36.13 16.47 8.19
CA PHE A 212 37.27 16.17 7.32
C PHE A 212 36.99 16.79 5.93
N ALA A 213 38.01 17.16 5.15
CA ALA A 213 37.78 17.56 3.76
C ALA A 213 37.44 16.33 2.89
N GLY A 214 36.57 16.50 1.91
CA GLY A 214 36.15 15.38 1.07
C GLY A 214 37.22 14.94 0.06
N MET A 215 37.03 13.72 -0.42
CA MET A 215 37.88 13.04 -1.37
C MET A 215 37.32 13.20 -2.79
N SER A 216 38.12 13.83 -3.65
CA SER A 216 38.04 13.61 -5.10
C SER A 216 39.12 12.62 -5.54
N LEU A 217 39.20 12.31 -6.83
CA LEU A 217 40.21 11.43 -7.40
C LEU A 217 41.01 12.15 -8.49
N ARG A 218 42.29 11.77 -8.62
CA ARG A 218 43.18 12.25 -9.67
C ARG A 218 43.92 11.08 -10.30
N ALA A 219 43.82 10.92 -11.61
CA ALA A 219 44.56 9.90 -12.33
C ALA A 219 46.07 10.15 -12.24
N THR A 220 46.84 9.14 -11.81
CA THR A 220 48.31 9.23 -11.75
C THR A 220 48.99 8.67 -13.01
N GLY A 221 48.21 8.00 -13.86
CA GLY A 221 48.66 7.20 -15.01
C GLY A 221 48.62 5.70 -14.69
N SER A 222 48.91 4.86 -15.68
CA SER A 222 49.04 3.40 -15.47
C SER A 222 47.83 2.75 -14.78
N ARG A 223 46.61 3.13 -15.18
CA ARG A 223 45.34 2.61 -14.64
C ARG A 223 45.04 2.95 -13.18
N THR A 224 45.71 3.96 -12.62
CA THR A 224 45.58 4.30 -11.20
C THR A 224 44.94 5.67 -11.01
N PHE A 225 43.96 5.74 -10.11
CA PHE A 225 43.48 6.98 -9.51
C PHE A 225 44.00 7.09 -8.07
N CYS A 226 44.50 8.25 -7.69
CA CYS A 226 44.89 8.56 -6.33
C CYS A 226 43.83 9.47 -5.68
N ALA A 227 43.59 9.30 -4.39
CA ALA A 227 42.79 10.23 -3.61
C ALA A 227 43.35 11.66 -3.74
N ASN A 228 42.46 12.64 -3.83
CA ASN A 228 42.81 14.05 -3.95
C ASN A 228 41.94 14.83 -2.95
N LEU A 229 42.56 15.19 -1.82
CA LEU A 229 41.89 15.88 -0.71
C LEU A 229 41.56 17.33 -1.08
N THR A 230 40.34 17.78 -0.77
CA THR A 230 39.87 19.14 -1.09
C THR A 230 40.34 20.15 -0.04
N GLY A 231 41.64 20.47 -0.06
CA GLY A 231 42.27 21.42 0.84
C GLY A 231 42.86 20.79 2.12
N LEU A 232 43.30 21.65 3.04
CA LEU A 232 43.85 21.23 4.34
C LEU A 232 42.73 20.72 5.26
N THR A 233 43.03 19.71 6.07
CA THR A 233 42.15 19.28 7.16
C THR A 233 42.88 19.38 8.49
N GLU A 234 42.31 20.06 9.47
CA GLU A 234 42.83 20.14 10.83
C GLU A 234 42.10 19.16 11.75
N LYS A 235 42.83 18.35 12.53
CA LYS A 235 42.26 17.44 13.53
C LYS A 235 42.99 17.57 14.86
N THR A 236 42.24 17.51 15.95
CA THR A 236 42.80 17.43 17.30
C THR A 236 42.62 16.01 17.87
N GLY A 237 43.68 15.46 18.44
CA GLY A 237 43.69 14.08 18.93
C GLY A 237 43.92 13.06 17.81
N THR A 238 43.48 11.82 18.03
CA THR A 238 43.61 10.74 17.05
C THR A 238 42.86 11.09 15.77
N ILE A 239 43.57 11.03 14.65
CA ILE A 239 43.02 11.32 13.33
C ILE A 239 42.31 10.06 12.85
N GLU A 240 41.00 10.14 12.62
CA GLU A 240 40.25 9.12 11.89
C GLU A 240 39.84 9.70 10.53
N SER A 241 40.27 9.06 9.44
CA SER A 241 39.81 9.46 8.12
C SER A 241 38.35 9.02 7.89
N PRO A 242 37.64 9.66 6.95
CA PRO A 242 36.42 9.09 6.38
C PRO A 242 36.71 7.69 5.79
N TRP A 243 35.67 6.90 5.61
CA TRP A 243 35.80 5.60 4.96
C TRP A 243 36.03 5.78 3.46
N ARG A 244 37.09 5.19 2.92
CA ARG A 244 37.20 4.92 1.49
C ARG A 244 36.36 3.68 1.19
N VAL A 245 35.46 3.79 0.22
CA VAL A 245 34.43 2.79 -0.07
C VAL A 245 34.58 2.30 -1.50
N VAL A 246 34.60 0.97 -1.66
CA VAL A 246 34.54 0.30 -2.96
C VAL A 246 33.30 -0.59 -2.95
N ILE A 247 32.24 -0.13 -3.62
CA ILE A 247 31.01 -0.91 -3.86
C ILE A 247 31.33 -1.95 -4.93
N ILE A 248 30.84 -3.18 -4.79
CA ILE A 248 31.13 -4.30 -5.68
C ILE A 248 29.86 -5.09 -5.96
N GLY A 249 29.41 -5.09 -7.21
CA GLY A 249 28.23 -5.81 -7.66
C GLY A 249 28.57 -6.88 -8.69
N GLY A 250 27.98 -8.07 -8.57
CA GLY A 250 28.03 -9.05 -9.66
C GLY A 250 27.24 -8.61 -10.90
N ASP A 251 26.28 -7.73 -10.68
CA ASP A 251 25.39 -7.12 -11.66
C ASP A 251 24.98 -5.71 -11.18
N LEU A 252 24.26 -4.97 -12.02
CA LEU A 252 23.79 -3.61 -11.70
C LEU A 252 22.76 -3.61 -10.56
N ASN A 253 22.01 -4.70 -10.37
CA ASN A 253 21.04 -4.79 -9.28
C ASN A 253 21.71 -4.79 -7.91
N THR A 254 22.79 -5.57 -7.78
CA THR A 254 23.63 -5.61 -6.57
C THR A 254 24.31 -4.27 -6.35
N LEU A 255 24.79 -3.63 -7.41
CA LEU A 255 25.47 -2.34 -7.32
C LEU A 255 24.54 -1.23 -6.81
N VAL A 256 23.31 -1.13 -7.35
CA VAL A 256 22.33 -0.09 -6.99
C VAL A 256 21.74 -0.30 -5.59
N ASN A 257 21.58 -1.55 -5.15
CA ASN A 257 20.98 -1.87 -3.86
C ASN A 257 21.99 -1.96 -2.70
N SER A 258 23.25 -1.55 -2.91
CA SER A 258 24.25 -1.59 -1.85
C SER A 258 23.99 -0.55 -0.76
N ASP A 259 24.05 -0.98 0.50
CA ASP A 259 23.86 -0.12 1.67
C ASP A 259 25.18 0.38 2.28
N ILE A 260 26.32 0.03 1.67
CA ILE A 260 27.64 0.18 2.31
C ILE A 260 27.94 1.60 2.78
N ILE A 261 27.55 2.63 2.01
CA ILE A 261 27.77 4.05 2.36
C ILE A 261 26.98 4.42 3.63
N LEU A 262 25.73 4.00 3.73
CA LEU A 262 24.92 4.18 4.93
C LEU A 262 25.49 3.37 6.10
N ASN A 263 25.87 2.12 5.85
CA ASN A 263 26.37 1.17 6.86
C ASN A 263 27.65 1.62 7.57
N VAL A 264 28.47 2.43 6.92
CA VAL A 264 29.68 3.02 7.52
C VAL A 264 29.46 4.40 8.15
N SER A 265 28.30 4.99 7.93
CA SER A 265 27.91 6.29 8.49
C SER A 265 27.37 6.15 9.93
N PRO A 266 27.49 7.20 10.77
CA PRO A 266 26.95 7.21 12.13
C PRO A 266 25.44 6.90 12.18
N LYS A 267 24.99 6.37 13.32
CA LYS A 267 23.56 6.19 13.61
C LYS A 267 22.89 7.55 13.88
N PRO A 268 21.59 7.71 13.62
CA PRO A 268 20.89 8.94 13.96
C PRO A 268 20.84 9.14 15.47
N ASP A 269 20.88 10.40 15.92
CA ASP A 269 20.69 10.76 17.32
C ASP A 269 19.23 10.46 17.74
N PRO A 270 18.98 9.53 18.68
CA PRO A 270 17.63 9.16 19.08
C PRO A 270 16.87 10.29 19.78
N LEU A 271 17.54 11.35 20.27
CA LEU A 271 16.87 12.52 20.84
C LEU A 271 16.24 13.42 19.76
N LEU A 272 16.85 13.48 18.59
CA LEU A 272 16.35 14.25 17.45
C LEU A 272 15.45 13.40 16.54
N PHE A 273 15.76 12.11 16.44
CA PHE A 273 15.11 11.16 15.53
C PHE A 273 14.77 9.86 16.27
N PRO A 274 13.77 9.87 17.18
CA PRO A 274 13.44 8.71 18.01
C PRO A 274 13.07 7.47 17.19
N GLU A 275 12.52 7.65 15.99
CA GLU A 275 12.15 6.57 15.06
C GLU A 275 13.01 6.60 13.78
N GLY A 276 14.20 7.21 13.84
CA GLY A 276 15.08 7.41 12.69
C GLY A 276 14.33 8.11 11.53
N PRO A 277 14.36 7.59 10.30
CA PRO A 277 13.65 8.18 9.16
C PRO A 277 12.12 8.13 9.28
N ALA A 278 11.56 7.32 10.18
CA ALA A 278 10.11 7.26 10.41
C ALA A 278 9.61 8.31 11.43
N THR A 279 10.51 9.15 11.95
CA THR A 279 10.16 10.24 12.88
C THR A 279 9.05 11.12 12.30
N GLU A 280 8.01 11.41 13.08
CA GLU A 280 6.72 11.91 12.58
C GLU A 280 6.83 13.15 11.67
N TRP A 281 7.70 14.10 12.02
CA TRP A 281 7.84 15.36 11.28
C TRP A 281 8.65 15.22 9.98
N ILE A 282 9.33 14.09 9.77
CA ILE A 282 10.07 13.79 8.55
C ILE A 282 9.11 13.24 7.50
N LYS A 283 8.81 14.06 6.50
CA LYS A 283 7.80 13.76 5.47
C LYS A 283 8.41 13.94 4.08
N PRO A 284 8.79 12.85 3.39
CA PRO A 284 9.08 12.87 1.97
C PRO A 284 7.89 13.43 1.18
N GLY A 285 8.15 14.14 0.08
CA GLY A 285 7.08 14.65 -0.78
C GLY A 285 7.53 15.14 -2.15
N LYS A 286 6.58 15.19 -3.10
CA LYS A 286 6.76 15.93 -4.35
C LYS A 286 6.56 17.42 -4.10
N CYS A 287 7.31 18.23 -4.83
CA CYS A 287 7.29 19.68 -4.73
C CYS A 287 7.05 20.31 -6.10
N VAL A 288 6.10 21.24 -6.19
CA VAL A 288 6.01 22.14 -7.34
C VAL A 288 7.10 23.21 -7.21
N TRP A 289 7.66 23.65 -8.34
CA TRP A 289 8.77 24.58 -8.33
C TRP A 289 8.70 25.58 -9.48
N SER A 290 8.59 26.86 -9.15
CA SER A 290 8.39 27.91 -10.16
C SER A 290 9.61 28.22 -11.00
N TRP A 291 10.81 27.93 -10.49
CA TRP A 291 12.08 28.33 -11.11
C TRP A 291 12.29 27.64 -12.47
N LEU A 292 12.25 26.29 -12.51
CA LEU A 292 12.39 25.56 -13.78
C LEU A 292 11.13 25.47 -14.61
N ALA A 293 9.96 25.63 -13.98
CA ALA A 293 8.69 25.73 -14.69
C ALA A 293 8.65 26.94 -15.64
N ASP A 294 9.45 27.98 -15.38
CA ASP A 294 9.48 29.24 -16.14
C ASP A 294 8.09 29.89 -16.26
N ASN A 295 7.31 29.81 -15.17
CA ASN A 295 5.93 30.30 -15.10
C ASN A 295 5.84 31.52 -14.16
N GLY A 296 6.44 32.63 -14.60
CA GLY A 296 6.34 33.93 -13.94
C GLY A 296 7.31 34.15 -12.76
N PRO A 297 7.32 35.36 -12.17
CA PRO A 297 8.27 35.72 -11.12
C PRO A 297 7.96 35.03 -9.78
N VAL A 298 8.97 34.93 -8.92
CA VAL A 298 8.80 34.53 -7.51
C VAL A 298 8.14 35.68 -6.74
N SER A 299 6.81 35.77 -6.79
CA SER A 299 5.97 36.75 -6.07
C SER A 299 4.96 36.05 -5.17
N LEU A 300 4.42 36.76 -4.17
CA LEU A 300 3.41 36.20 -3.26
C LEU A 300 2.17 35.67 -4.02
N GLU A 301 1.68 36.42 -5.01
CA GLU A 301 0.55 36.02 -5.84
C GLU A 301 0.83 34.73 -6.62
N ASN A 302 1.99 34.66 -7.28
CA ASN A 302 2.35 33.49 -8.07
C ASN A 302 2.56 32.26 -7.18
N MET A 303 3.19 32.42 -6.01
CA MET A 303 3.39 31.31 -5.07
C MET A 303 2.07 30.80 -4.47
N LYS A 304 1.04 31.63 -4.36
CA LYS A 304 -0.33 31.17 -4.03
C LYS A 304 -0.91 30.30 -5.14
N ARG A 305 -0.75 30.67 -6.42
CA ARG A 305 -1.16 29.84 -7.57
C ARG A 305 -0.45 28.48 -7.58
N PHE A 306 0.86 28.46 -7.36
CA PHE A 306 1.63 27.22 -7.20
C PHE A 306 1.10 26.35 -6.06
N SER A 307 0.68 26.97 -4.94
CA SER A 307 0.08 26.23 -3.83
C SER A 307 -1.32 25.68 -4.17
N ASP A 308 -2.12 26.39 -4.97
CA ASP A 308 -3.40 25.89 -5.47
C ASP A 308 -3.19 24.66 -6.37
N TRP A 309 -2.25 24.74 -7.32
CA TRP A 309 -1.95 23.63 -8.21
C TRP A 309 -1.33 22.43 -7.48
N ALA A 310 -0.43 22.67 -6.52
CA ALA A 310 0.10 21.61 -5.66
C ALA A 310 -1.02 20.91 -4.89
N GLY A 311 -1.96 21.66 -4.33
CA GLY A 311 -3.13 21.12 -3.63
C GLY A 311 -4.01 20.26 -4.54
N GLU A 312 -4.27 20.70 -5.77
CA GLU A 312 -5.04 19.94 -6.75
C GLU A 312 -4.30 18.68 -7.24
N LEU A 313 -2.98 18.76 -7.41
CA LEU A 313 -2.13 17.63 -7.75
C LEU A 313 -1.94 16.64 -6.59
N GLY A 314 -2.24 17.05 -5.35
CA GLY A 314 -1.95 16.29 -4.14
C GLY A 314 -0.47 16.28 -3.77
N PHE A 315 0.30 17.26 -4.24
CA PHE A 315 1.71 17.42 -3.90
C PHE A 315 1.83 18.21 -2.58
N PRO A 316 2.53 17.69 -1.58
CA PRO A 316 2.56 18.30 -0.25
C PRO A 316 3.41 19.58 -0.18
N TYR A 317 4.21 19.90 -1.19
CA TYR A 317 5.20 20.98 -1.12
C TYR A 317 5.13 21.96 -2.28
N ASN A 318 5.46 23.22 -1.95
CA ASN A 318 5.74 24.31 -2.88
C ASN A 318 7.05 25.00 -2.44
N LEU A 319 8.03 25.08 -3.33
CA LEU A 319 9.34 25.69 -3.08
C LEU A 319 9.34 27.13 -3.58
N VAL A 320 9.54 28.07 -2.65
CA VAL A 320 9.80 29.48 -2.93
C VAL A 320 11.30 29.68 -3.09
N ASP A 321 11.73 29.79 -4.33
CA ASP A 321 13.15 29.92 -4.70
C ASP A 321 13.70 31.35 -4.52
N GLU A 322 14.90 31.63 -5.03
CA GLU A 322 15.56 32.94 -4.96
C GLU A 322 14.65 34.09 -5.40
N GLY A 323 14.67 35.20 -4.64
CA GLY A 323 13.90 36.42 -4.91
C GLY A 323 12.97 36.84 -3.77
N TRP A 324 12.50 35.90 -2.92
CA TRP A 324 11.59 36.20 -1.82
C TRP A 324 12.15 37.20 -0.79
N SER A 325 13.47 37.25 -0.64
CA SER A 325 14.14 38.15 0.32
C SER A 325 13.89 39.64 0.03
N GLY A 326 13.48 39.98 -1.20
CA GLY A 326 13.11 41.33 -1.63
C GLY A 326 11.60 41.62 -1.58
N TRP A 327 10.76 40.69 -1.11
CA TRP A 327 9.31 40.91 -1.05
C TRP A 327 8.95 42.08 -0.11
N GLN A 328 8.11 42.98 -0.63
CA GLN A 328 7.55 44.09 0.11
C GLN A 328 6.23 44.52 -0.52
N GLU A 329 5.21 44.72 0.31
CA GLU A 329 3.91 45.30 -0.04
C GLU A 329 3.54 46.39 0.96
N ALA A 330 2.57 47.25 0.65
CA ALA A 330 2.15 48.32 1.54
C ALA A 330 1.74 47.76 2.92
N GLY A 331 2.51 48.09 3.96
CA GLY A 331 2.27 47.63 5.34
C GLY A 331 2.72 46.19 5.65
N LYS A 332 3.41 45.49 4.72
CA LYS A 332 3.92 44.13 4.93
C LYS A 332 5.37 44.00 4.48
N ASP A 333 6.22 43.50 5.37
CA ASP A 333 7.56 43.06 5.00
C ASP A 333 7.52 41.62 4.45
N LYS A 334 8.67 41.14 3.98
CA LYS A 334 8.85 39.76 3.47
C LYS A 334 8.39 38.69 4.44
N TRP A 335 8.51 38.88 5.75
CA TRP A 335 8.13 37.88 6.75
C TRP A 335 6.62 37.80 6.91
N ALA A 336 5.93 38.95 6.95
CA ALA A 336 4.48 39.00 6.93
C ALA A 336 3.91 38.37 5.64
N MET A 337 4.53 38.65 4.49
CA MET A 337 4.14 38.05 3.21
C MET A 337 4.38 36.53 3.16
N LEU A 338 5.49 36.04 3.71
CA LEU A 338 5.71 34.60 3.86
C LEU A 338 4.69 33.95 4.79
N LYS A 339 4.32 34.62 5.90
CA LYS A 339 3.27 34.12 6.79
C LYS A 339 1.93 33.99 6.07
N ASP A 340 1.57 35.00 5.28
CA ASP A 340 0.36 34.97 4.45
C ASP A 340 0.38 33.79 3.46
N LEU A 341 1.53 33.51 2.86
CA LEU A 341 1.68 32.35 1.96
C LEU A 341 1.50 31.05 2.74
N VAL A 342 2.19 30.85 3.86
CA VAL A 342 2.07 29.61 4.67
C VAL A 342 0.62 29.39 5.12
N ASP A 343 -0.05 30.44 5.60
CA ASP A 343 -1.45 30.37 6.03
C ASP A 343 -2.41 30.09 4.87
N TYR A 344 -2.09 30.58 3.67
CA TYR A 344 -2.86 30.28 2.47
C TYR A 344 -2.66 28.82 2.05
N SER A 345 -1.42 28.38 1.90
CA SER A 345 -1.05 27.05 1.41
C SER A 345 -1.50 25.93 2.35
N SER A 346 -1.47 26.17 3.67
CA SER A 346 -1.94 25.19 4.65
C SER A 346 -3.42 24.81 4.46
N LYS A 347 -4.27 25.75 4.01
CA LYS A 347 -5.69 25.49 3.69
C LYS A 347 -5.87 24.56 2.48
N LYS A 348 -4.81 24.36 1.69
CA LYS A 348 -4.74 23.47 0.53
C LYS A 348 -4.01 22.16 0.83
N GLY A 349 -3.56 21.96 2.08
CA GLY A 349 -2.73 20.81 2.46
C GLY A 349 -1.28 20.91 1.98
N VAL A 350 -0.82 22.10 1.59
CA VAL A 350 0.52 22.33 1.03
C VAL A 350 1.39 23.07 2.04
N LYS A 351 2.62 22.61 2.20
CA LYS A 351 3.65 23.22 3.05
C LYS A 351 4.71 23.93 2.20
N ILE A 352 5.28 24.98 2.75
CA ILE A 352 6.27 25.81 2.05
C ILE A 352 7.68 25.36 2.36
N TRP A 353 8.50 25.27 1.31
CA TRP A 353 9.96 25.23 1.38
C TRP A 353 10.53 26.58 0.95
N LEU A 354 11.67 26.97 1.53
CA LEU A 354 12.25 28.29 1.31
C LEU A 354 13.73 28.19 0.92
N TRP A 355 14.10 28.86 -0.16
CA TRP A 355 15.49 28.92 -0.61
C TRP A 355 16.33 29.92 0.18
N LYS A 356 17.63 29.63 0.38
CA LYS A 356 18.60 30.57 0.96
C LYS A 356 20.05 30.24 0.57
N ALA A 357 20.88 31.25 0.35
CA ALA A 357 22.31 31.05 0.08
C ALA A 357 23.10 30.62 1.34
N TYR A 358 24.12 29.77 1.16
CA TYR A 358 25.10 29.44 2.20
C TYR A 358 26.04 30.61 2.48
N PRO A 359 26.85 31.13 1.54
CA PRO A 359 27.57 32.36 1.75
C PRO A 359 26.72 33.57 1.32
N ASP A 360 27.09 34.75 1.77
CA ASP A 360 26.53 36.00 1.23
C ASP A 360 26.79 36.06 -0.27
N ARG A 361 25.75 36.32 -1.07
CA ARG A 361 25.86 36.40 -2.53
C ARG A 361 24.91 37.43 -3.10
N ASN A 362 25.38 38.26 -4.03
CA ASN A 362 24.56 39.24 -4.76
C ASN A 362 23.67 40.13 -3.86
N GLY A 363 24.18 40.52 -2.69
CA GLY A 363 23.43 41.31 -1.71
C GLY A 363 22.38 40.53 -0.91
N VAL A 364 22.28 39.21 -1.08
CA VAL A 364 21.49 38.29 -0.25
C VAL A 364 22.38 37.80 0.91
N PRO A 365 22.03 38.09 2.18
CA PRO A 365 22.75 37.53 3.31
C PRO A 365 22.64 36.00 3.33
N GLY A 366 23.74 35.31 3.60
CA GLY A 366 23.85 33.87 3.67
C GLY A 366 23.68 33.30 5.08
N LEU A 367 23.93 32.00 5.22
CA LEU A 367 23.79 31.23 6.45
C LEU A 367 25.12 30.73 7.02
N LYS A 368 26.26 31.10 6.43
CA LYS A 368 27.59 30.63 6.83
C LYS A 368 27.85 30.87 8.32
N ASP A 369 27.53 32.06 8.82
CA ASP A 369 27.60 32.39 10.25
C ASP A 369 26.51 31.67 11.07
N SER A 370 26.91 31.08 12.19
CA SER A 370 26.02 30.32 13.08
C SER A 370 24.90 31.15 13.69
N THR A 371 25.16 32.41 14.07
CA THR A 371 24.16 33.28 14.69
C THR A 371 23.04 33.59 13.70
N SER A 372 23.44 33.97 12.48
CA SER A 372 22.54 34.29 11.38
C SER A 372 21.72 33.08 10.95
N ARG A 373 22.35 31.88 10.87
CA ARG A 373 21.66 30.63 10.56
C ARG A 373 20.61 30.26 11.58
N ILE A 374 20.97 30.29 12.86
CA ILE A 374 20.07 29.94 13.96
C ILE A 374 18.87 30.89 13.98
N ALA A 375 19.11 32.20 13.89
CA ALA A 375 18.04 33.20 13.84
C ALA A 375 17.12 33.01 12.63
N PHE A 376 17.68 32.67 11.46
CA PHE A 376 16.90 32.36 10.27
C PHE A 376 16.03 31.12 10.46
N PHE A 377 16.60 30.02 11.00
CA PHE A 377 15.84 28.79 11.24
C PHE A 377 14.75 28.97 12.30
N ASP A 378 15.01 29.74 13.36
CA ASP A 378 13.99 30.13 14.35
C ASP A 378 12.84 30.87 13.68
N LYS A 379 13.14 31.80 12.77
CA LYS A 379 12.11 32.52 12.03
C LYS A 379 11.32 31.61 11.08
N CYS A 380 11.98 30.69 10.38
CA CYS A 380 11.31 29.69 9.54
C CYS A 380 10.35 28.80 10.36
N ARG A 381 10.79 28.37 11.55
CA ARG A 381 9.96 27.59 12.48
C ARG A 381 8.76 28.38 12.96
N GLU A 382 8.95 29.64 13.35
CA GLU A 382 7.86 30.55 13.77
C GLU A 382 6.79 30.70 12.68
N LEU A 383 7.22 30.81 11.42
CA LEU A 383 6.33 31.02 10.28
C LEU A 383 5.59 29.75 9.83
N GLY A 384 6.07 28.56 10.20
CA GLY A 384 5.54 27.28 9.75
C GLY A 384 6.12 26.76 8.43
N ILE A 385 7.34 27.21 8.06
CA ILE A 385 8.11 26.65 6.95
C ILE A 385 8.48 25.20 7.26
N ALA A 386 8.38 24.32 6.26
CA ALA A 386 8.62 22.88 6.44
C ALA A 386 10.07 22.46 6.16
N GLY A 387 10.72 23.14 5.22
CA GLY A 387 12.10 22.82 4.85
C GLY A 387 12.78 23.94 4.08
N LEU A 388 14.07 23.75 3.85
CA LEU A 388 14.95 24.75 3.25
C LEU A 388 15.77 24.13 2.13
N LYS A 389 15.88 24.85 1.01
CA LYS A 389 16.89 24.63 -0.02
C LYS A 389 18.06 25.58 0.26
N ILE A 390 19.24 25.05 0.60
CA ILE A 390 20.43 25.86 0.90
C ILE A 390 21.46 25.69 -0.21
N ASP A 391 21.99 26.79 -0.73
CA ASP A 391 22.65 26.80 -2.04
C ASP A 391 24.06 27.42 -2.03
N PHE A 392 24.86 27.12 -3.07
CA PHE A 392 26.19 27.70 -3.37
C PHE A 392 27.33 27.35 -2.37
N PHE A 393 27.59 26.06 -2.16
CA PHE A 393 28.75 25.64 -1.35
C PHE A 393 30.07 25.63 -2.14
N ASP A 394 30.02 25.18 -3.40
CA ASP A 394 31.10 25.18 -4.41
C ASP A 394 32.45 24.59 -3.96
N ALA A 395 32.48 23.83 -2.86
CA ALA A 395 33.67 23.19 -2.32
C ALA A 395 33.31 22.02 -1.41
N GLU A 396 34.19 21.01 -1.39
CA GLU A 396 34.13 19.89 -0.44
C GLU A 396 35.15 20.05 0.71
N SER A 397 35.37 21.29 1.15
CA SER A 397 36.32 21.62 2.22
C SER A 397 35.82 21.17 3.61
N GLN A 398 36.73 21.00 4.57
CA GLN A 398 36.35 20.67 5.95
C GLN A 398 35.33 21.64 6.55
N GLU A 399 35.45 22.95 6.25
CA GLU A 399 34.51 23.97 6.72
C GLU A 399 33.09 23.73 6.20
N VAL A 400 32.94 23.39 4.92
CA VAL A 400 31.64 23.09 4.31
C VAL A 400 31.05 21.81 4.89
N ILE A 401 31.87 20.77 5.07
CA ILE A 401 31.41 19.52 5.70
C ILE A 401 30.93 19.77 7.14
N GLN A 402 31.66 20.56 7.92
CA GLN A 402 31.22 20.97 9.26
C GLN A 402 29.92 21.78 9.21
N PHE A 403 29.77 22.68 8.23
CA PHE A 403 28.53 23.41 8.05
C PHE A 403 27.34 22.48 7.84
N TYR A 404 27.43 21.46 6.97
CA TYR A 404 26.31 20.52 6.76
C TYR A 404 25.89 19.86 8.08
N GLN A 405 26.85 19.38 8.87
CA GLN A 405 26.57 18.75 10.17
C GLN A 405 25.88 19.73 11.13
N HIS A 406 26.35 20.98 11.20
CA HIS A 406 25.75 22.00 12.05
C HIS A 406 24.36 22.41 11.56
N ALA A 407 24.17 22.64 10.26
CA ALA A 407 22.90 23.02 9.67
C ALA A 407 21.85 21.92 9.86
N LEU A 408 22.20 20.65 9.62
CA LEU A 408 21.29 19.52 9.81
C LEU A 408 20.86 19.38 11.27
N LYS A 409 21.80 19.53 12.21
CA LYS A 409 21.51 19.53 13.65
C LYS A 409 20.61 20.70 14.06
N ASP A 410 20.95 21.92 13.63
CA ASP A 410 20.22 23.14 13.95
C ASP A 410 18.78 23.10 13.38
N ALA A 411 18.63 22.53 12.18
CA ALA A 411 17.35 22.30 11.52
C ALA A 411 16.52 21.22 12.23
N ALA A 412 17.16 20.10 12.62
CA ALA A 412 16.49 19.01 13.32
C ALA A 412 15.93 19.46 14.68
N ALA A 413 16.67 20.29 15.42
CA ALA A 413 16.18 20.90 16.67
C ALA A 413 14.91 21.76 16.50
N ARG A 414 14.59 22.14 15.25
CA ARG A 414 13.43 22.96 14.87
C ARG A 414 12.42 22.23 13.99
N HIS A 415 12.63 20.93 13.76
CA HIS A 415 11.83 20.10 12.84
C HIS A 415 11.77 20.67 11.40
N LEU A 416 12.92 21.14 10.90
CA LEU A 416 13.09 21.61 9.52
C LEU A 416 13.81 20.53 8.69
N LEU A 417 13.33 20.35 7.47
CA LEU A 417 13.91 19.47 6.44
C LEU A 417 14.91 20.26 5.58
N LEU A 418 15.97 19.62 5.09
CA LEU A 418 17.00 20.27 4.27
C LEU A 418 17.17 19.58 2.92
N ASP A 419 17.47 20.41 1.92
CA ASP A 419 17.98 20.07 0.59
C ASP A 419 19.18 21.00 0.29
N PHE A 420 20.29 20.45 -0.19
CA PHE A 420 21.52 21.22 -0.45
C PHE A 420 21.84 21.28 -1.95
N HIS A 421 21.96 22.48 -2.51
CA HIS A 421 22.30 22.74 -3.93
C HIS A 421 23.68 23.41 -4.05
N GLY A 422 24.30 23.35 -5.23
CA GLY A 422 25.72 23.72 -5.41
C GLY A 422 26.63 22.96 -4.44
N ALA A 423 26.29 21.68 -4.21
CA ALA A 423 26.77 20.87 -3.09
C ALA A 423 27.64 19.69 -3.56
N ASN A 424 28.32 19.03 -2.63
CA ASN A 424 29.14 17.84 -2.91
C ASN A 424 28.31 16.55 -2.90
N LYS A 425 28.85 15.45 -3.44
CA LYS A 425 28.19 14.13 -3.38
C LYS A 425 27.75 13.74 -1.95
N PRO A 426 26.64 13.01 -1.78
CA PRO A 426 26.31 12.39 -0.49
C PRO A 426 27.35 11.34 -0.08
N THR A 427 27.56 11.21 1.23
CA THR A 427 28.48 10.25 1.85
C THR A 427 27.81 9.44 2.97
N GLY A 428 26.48 9.45 3.01
CA GLY A 428 25.64 8.67 3.94
C GLY A 428 25.02 9.47 5.08
N GLU A 429 25.02 10.80 4.95
CA GLU A 429 24.43 11.75 5.90
C GLU A 429 22.96 11.42 6.18
N THR A 430 22.19 10.93 5.21
CA THR A 430 20.78 10.52 5.39
C THR A 430 20.55 9.50 6.50
N ARG A 431 21.56 8.67 6.83
CA ARG A 431 21.47 7.78 8.00
C ARG A 431 21.62 8.56 9.30
N THR A 432 22.57 9.49 9.34
CA THR A 432 22.91 10.26 10.55
C THR A 432 21.87 11.36 10.81
N TRP A 433 21.39 11.98 9.73
CA TRP A 433 20.49 13.12 9.68
C TRP A 433 19.33 12.81 8.73
N PRO A 434 18.30 12.08 9.17
CA PRO A 434 17.16 11.74 8.31
C PRO A 434 16.34 12.95 7.83
N ASN A 435 16.63 14.16 8.33
CA ASN A 435 16.06 15.42 7.84
C ASN A 435 16.79 16.00 6.62
N GLU A 436 17.92 15.44 6.18
CA GLU A 436 18.44 15.65 4.83
C GLU A 436 17.62 14.82 3.85
N LEU A 437 16.65 15.45 3.17
CA LEU A 437 15.77 14.72 2.26
C LEU A 437 16.33 14.64 0.84
N SER A 438 17.12 15.62 0.43
CA SER A 438 17.78 15.59 -0.87
C SER A 438 19.06 16.42 -0.87
N ARG A 439 19.75 16.35 -2.01
CA ARG A 439 20.91 17.14 -2.37
C ARG A 439 20.98 17.18 -3.89
N GLU A 440 21.43 18.27 -4.51
CA GLU A 440 21.72 18.33 -5.94
C GLU A 440 22.95 17.46 -6.26
N ALA A 441 24.15 18.05 -6.26
CA ALA A 441 25.41 17.38 -6.58
C ALA A 441 25.31 16.52 -7.85
N VAL A 442 24.49 16.94 -8.81
CA VAL A 442 24.13 16.20 -10.01
C VAL A 442 23.91 17.21 -11.12
N LEU A 443 24.43 16.95 -12.31
CA LEU A 443 24.10 17.76 -13.47
C LEU A 443 22.63 17.51 -13.86
N GLY A 444 21.73 18.30 -13.28
CA GLY A 444 20.28 18.14 -13.34
C GLY A 444 19.61 18.73 -14.58
N LEU A 445 18.27 18.72 -14.58
CA LEU A 445 17.46 19.25 -15.70
C LEU A 445 17.58 20.78 -15.87
N GLU A 446 18.14 21.48 -14.89
CA GLU A 446 18.43 22.92 -14.97
C GLU A 446 19.42 23.31 -16.07
N TYR A 447 20.25 22.37 -16.54
CA TYR A 447 21.10 22.55 -17.71
C TYR A 447 20.47 22.05 -19.02
N GLY A 448 19.18 21.70 -18.98
CA GLY A 448 18.49 20.95 -20.03
C GLY A 448 18.89 19.47 -20.05
N ALA A 449 18.08 18.64 -20.69
CA ALA A 449 18.38 17.23 -20.91
C ALA A 449 19.66 17.11 -21.74
N LYS A 450 20.74 16.58 -21.13
CA LYS A 450 22.02 16.28 -21.79
C LYS A 450 21.94 15.01 -22.66
N GLY A 451 20.82 14.84 -23.35
CA GLY A 451 20.45 13.60 -24.04
C GLY A 451 20.12 12.44 -23.08
N PRO A 452 19.59 11.32 -23.61
CA PRO A 452 19.14 10.20 -22.79
C PRO A 452 20.29 9.43 -22.13
N LYS A 453 21.48 9.48 -22.74
CA LYS A 453 22.69 8.82 -22.23
C LYS A 453 23.03 9.28 -20.81
N HIS A 454 22.91 10.58 -20.54
CA HIS A 454 23.24 11.18 -19.25
C HIS A 454 22.39 10.58 -18.11
N ALA A 455 21.07 10.58 -18.28
CA ALA A 455 20.15 9.99 -17.29
C ALA A 455 20.47 8.51 -17.00
N LEU A 456 20.77 7.75 -18.06
CA LEU A 456 21.15 6.34 -17.97
C LEU A 456 22.50 6.11 -17.27
N THR A 457 23.44 7.04 -17.40
CA THR A 457 24.72 6.97 -16.70
C THR A 457 24.56 7.32 -15.22
N LEU A 458 23.79 8.37 -14.89
CA LEU A 458 23.58 8.85 -13.52
C LEU A 458 23.03 7.76 -12.59
N LEU A 459 22.07 6.96 -13.07
CA LEU A 459 21.45 5.86 -12.30
C LEU A 459 22.45 4.88 -11.71
N PHE A 460 23.55 4.63 -12.42
CA PHE A 460 24.56 3.66 -12.05
C PHE A 460 25.88 4.33 -11.65
N THR A 461 25.88 5.63 -11.41
CA THR A 461 27.05 6.40 -10.97
C THR A 461 26.68 7.31 -9.81
N ARG A 462 26.23 8.55 -10.06
CA ARG A 462 25.87 9.55 -9.04
C ARG A 462 24.85 9.03 -8.03
N PHE A 463 23.83 8.29 -8.47
CA PHE A 463 22.80 7.75 -7.57
C PHE A 463 23.29 6.60 -6.68
N LEU A 464 24.50 6.06 -6.93
CA LEU A 464 25.14 5.12 -5.99
C LEU A 464 25.61 5.81 -4.70
N ALA A 465 25.88 7.13 -4.75
CA ALA A 465 26.25 7.90 -3.56
C ALA A 465 25.07 8.11 -2.60
N GLY A 466 23.85 8.17 -3.13
CA GLY A 466 22.64 8.51 -2.39
C GLY A 466 21.62 9.22 -3.27
N HIS A 467 20.63 9.85 -2.63
CA HIS A 467 19.60 10.62 -3.32
C HIS A 467 20.19 11.76 -4.17
N ALA A 468 19.40 12.26 -5.12
CA ALA A 468 19.73 13.50 -5.83
C ALA A 468 18.48 14.27 -6.26
N ASP A 469 18.47 15.59 -6.11
CA ASP A 469 17.43 16.46 -6.68
C ASP A 469 17.75 16.77 -8.15
N PHE A 470 17.48 15.80 -9.03
CA PHE A 470 17.68 15.97 -10.48
C PHE A 470 16.67 16.97 -11.10
N THR A 471 15.56 17.22 -10.40
CA THR A 471 14.43 18.04 -10.83
C THR A 471 13.70 17.53 -12.09
N PRO A 472 13.25 16.26 -12.11
CA PRO A 472 12.74 15.62 -13.33
C PRO A 472 11.44 16.23 -13.84
N LEU A 473 11.11 15.86 -15.09
CA LEU A 473 9.91 16.22 -15.84
C LEU A 473 9.84 17.70 -16.22
N THR A 474 9.73 17.96 -17.52
CA THR A 474 9.43 19.28 -18.09
C THR A 474 8.66 19.12 -19.41
N PHE A 475 7.89 20.14 -19.77
CA PHE A 475 7.20 20.23 -21.06
C PHE A 475 7.89 21.18 -22.05
N ASN A 476 8.93 21.90 -21.62
CA ASN A 476 9.63 22.87 -22.45
C ASN A 476 10.88 22.28 -23.15
N ASP A 477 11.61 23.11 -23.89
CA ASP A 477 12.79 22.71 -24.68
C ASP A 477 13.91 22.07 -23.84
N ARG A 478 13.86 22.15 -22.51
CA ARG A 478 14.77 21.40 -21.63
C ARG A 478 14.60 19.89 -21.79
N ALA A 479 13.49 19.36 -22.31
CA ALA A 479 13.32 17.92 -22.56
C ALA A 479 14.00 17.42 -23.86
N LYS A 480 14.61 18.32 -24.66
CA LYS A 480 15.13 18.00 -25.99
C LYS A 480 16.04 16.77 -26.00
N GLY A 481 15.79 15.85 -26.94
CA GLY A 481 16.51 14.59 -27.07
C GLY A 481 15.90 13.43 -26.26
N THR A 482 14.83 13.68 -25.52
CA THR A 482 14.04 12.66 -24.81
C THR A 482 12.56 12.80 -25.11
N THR A 483 11.78 11.74 -24.91
CA THR A 483 10.31 11.79 -25.05
C THR A 483 9.62 12.23 -23.76
N LEU A 484 8.34 12.61 -23.85
CA LEU A 484 7.52 12.88 -22.66
C LEU A 484 7.43 11.66 -21.74
N THR A 485 7.30 10.44 -22.28
CA THR A 485 7.31 9.22 -21.46
C THR A 485 8.64 9.02 -20.74
N HIS A 486 9.77 9.34 -21.39
CA HIS A 486 11.09 9.33 -20.75
C HIS A 486 11.12 10.30 -19.57
N GLN A 487 10.64 11.54 -19.77
CA GLN A 487 10.56 12.54 -18.71
C GLN A 487 9.71 12.06 -17.53
N VAL A 488 8.52 11.49 -17.77
CA VAL A 488 7.69 10.90 -16.70
C VAL A 488 8.39 9.73 -16.02
N ALA A 489 9.05 8.85 -16.77
CA ALA A 489 9.79 7.71 -16.24
C ALA A 489 10.94 8.15 -15.32
N THR A 490 11.60 9.29 -15.57
CA THR A 490 12.66 9.80 -14.68
C THR A 490 12.15 10.16 -13.28
N VAL A 491 10.87 10.54 -13.13
CA VAL A 491 10.25 10.81 -11.81
C VAL A 491 10.23 9.55 -10.93
N ALA A 492 10.10 8.37 -11.54
CA ALA A 492 10.16 7.09 -10.82
C ALA A 492 11.57 6.48 -10.78
N ALA A 493 12.41 6.78 -11.78
CA ALA A 493 13.76 6.21 -11.89
C ALA A 493 14.76 6.84 -10.93
N PHE A 494 14.67 8.15 -10.68
CA PHE A 494 15.58 8.87 -9.80
C PHE A 494 15.06 8.85 -8.36
N THR A 495 15.93 8.48 -7.43
CA THR A 495 15.58 8.42 -6.01
C THR A 495 15.80 9.79 -5.37
N SER A 496 14.71 10.44 -4.98
CA SER A 496 14.75 11.65 -4.16
C SER A 496 13.56 11.68 -3.18
N PRO A 497 13.81 11.57 -1.86
CA PRO A 497 12.78 11.78 -0.83
C PRO A 497 12.15 13.19 -0.85
N PHE A 498 12.83 14.19 -1.40
CA PHE A 498 12.26 15.50 -1.73
C PHE A 498 12.38 15.74 -3.23
N MET A 499 11.28 15.51 -3.96
CA MET A 499 11.27 15.53 -5.41
C MET A 499 10.72 16.86 -5.93
N CYS A 500 11.60 17.82 -6.21
CA CYS A 500 11.22 19.01 -6.97
C CYS A 500 10.95 18.62 -8.43
N LEU A 501 9.85 19.07 -9.01
CA LEU A 501 9.55 18.83 -10.42
C LEU A 501 9.80 20.11 -11.22
N GLY A 502 10.56 20.00 -12.31
CA GLY A 502 10.85 21.12 -13.22
C GLY A 502 9.70 21.48 -14.17
N VAL A 503 8.49 20.98 -13.90
CA VAL A 503 7.32 21.05 -14.77
C VAL A 503 6.42 22.20 -14.38
N ASP A 504 5.81 22.85 -15.36
CA ASP A 504 4.69 23.75 -15.12
C ASP A 504 3.47 22.96 -14.59
N PRO A 505 3.07 23.17 -13.32
CA PRO A 505 1.98 22.41 -12.71
C PRO A 505 0.60 22.74 -13.32
N GLU A 506 0.41 23.94 -13.89
CA GLU A 506 -0.82 24.31 -14.60
C GLU A 506 -1.01 23.43 -15.84
N HIS A 507 0.04 23.31 -16.65
CA HIS A 507 0.04 22.41 -17.79
C HIS A 507 -0.07 20.94 -17.35
N LEU A 508 0.62 20.52 -16.28
CA LEU A 508 0.53 19.14 -15.78
C LEU A 508 -0.91 18.76 -15.39
N LEU A 509 -1.69 19.69 -14.82
CA LEU A 509 -3.07 19.44 -14.42
C LEU A 509 -4.01 19.11 -15.60
N THR A 510 -3.66 19.55 -16.80
CA THR A 510 -4.42 19.30 -18.04
C THR A 510 -3.79 18.24 -18.93
N SER A 511 -2.57 17.80 -18.59
CA SER A 511 -1.82 16.80 -19.36
C SER A 511 -2.36 15.39 -19.17
N GLU A 512 -2.26 14.57 -20.22
CA GLU A 512 -2.65 13.16 -20.19
C GLU A 512 -1.84 12.34 -19.16
N VAL A 513 -0.62 12.76 -18.85
CA VAL A 513 0.27 12.06 -17.92
C VAL A 513 0.00 12.36 -16.44
N LYS A 514 -0.91 13.32 -16.14
CA LYS A 514 -1.27 13.75 -14.78
C LYS A 514 -1.45 12.58 -13.83
N ASN A 515 -2.32 11.64 -14.20
CA ASN A 515 -2.68 10.53 -13.32
C ASN A 515 -1.47 9.64 -13.01
N MET A 516 -0.59 9.38 -13.99
CA MET A 516 0.64 8.63 -13.73
C MET A 516 1.55 9.38 -12.77
N VAL A 517 1.85 10.65 -13.03
CA VAL A 517 2.77 11.48 -12.21
C VAL A 517 2.25 11.64 -10.77
N GLN A 518 0.94 11.84 -10.57
CA GLN A 518 0.34 11.89 -9.24
C GLN A 518 0.62 10.63 -8.43
N ASN A 519 0.52 9.47 -9.08
CA ASN A 519 0.58 8.17 -8.41
C ASN A 519 2.00 7.62 -8.21
N ILE A 520 3.02 8.10 -8.93
CA ILE A 520 4.42 7.67 -8.74
C ILE A 520 4.87 7.94 -7.28
N PRO A 521 5.28 6.92 -6.51
CA PRO A 521 5.92 7.10 -5.21
C PRO A 521 7.30 7.75 -5.34
N ILE A 522 7.77 8.37 -4.27
CA ILE A 522 9.12 8.97 -4.18
C ILE A 522 10.03 8.23 -3.19
N VAL A 523 9.43 7.34 -2.40
CA VAL A 523 10.11 6.41 -1.50
C VAL A 523 9.65 5.01 -1.84
N TRP A 524 10.57 4.06 -1.79
CA TRP A 524 10.36 2.73 -2.32
C TRP A 524 10.65 1.69 -1.25
N ASP A 525 9.83 0.65 -1.20
CA ASP A 525 10.08 -0.49 -0.33
C ASP A 525 11.17 -1.39 -0.90
N GLU A 526 11.27 -1.44 -2.22
CA GLU A 526 12.12 -2.38 -2.97
C GLU A 526 12.39 -1.85 -4.38
N THR A 527 13.61 -2.03 -4.87
CA THR A 527 14.02 -1.74 -6.25
C THR A 527 14.78 -2.92 -6.82
N VAL A 528 14.39 -3.35 -8.02
CA VAL A 528 15.04 -4.42 -8.77
C VAL A 528 15.47 -3.88 -10.12
N ILE A 529 16.78 -3.87 -10.40
CA ILE A 529 17.30 -3.59 -11.74
C ILE A 529 17.22 -4.87 -12.56
N LEU A 530 16.46 -4.85 -13.65
CA LEU A 530 16.22 -6.03 -14.48
C LEU A 530 17.33 -6.19 -15.54
N PRO A 531 17.80 -7.43 -15.80
CA PRO A 531 18.49 -7.73 -17.07
C PRO A 531 17.51 -7.42 -18.22
N PRO A 532 17.86 -6.72 -19.31
CA PRO A 532 19.19 -6.44 -19.87
C PRO A 532 19.71 -5.00 -19.67
N SER A 533 19.48 -4.38 -18.50
CA SER A 533 20.01 -3.03 -18.23
C SER A 533 21.53 -2.94 -18.45
N GLU A 534 21.97 -1.83 -19.02
CA GLU A 534 23.38 -1.51 -19.27
C GLU A 534 23.62 0.00 -19.14
N ILE A 535 24.72 0.35 -18.46
CA ILE A 535 25.09 1.75 -18.18
C ILE A 535 25.18 2.53 -19.49
N SER A 536 24.54 3.69 -19.55
CA SER A 536 24.52 4.62 -20.70
C SER A 536 23.68 4.17 -21.92
N SER A 537 23.09 2.97 -21.94
CA SER A 537 22.33 2.47 -23.10
C SER A 537 20.87 2.11 -22.79
N LEU A 538 20.60 1.46 -21.66
CA LEU A 538 19.26 1.01 -21.29
C LEU A 538 19.16 0.81 -19.77
N ALA A 539 18.14 1.36 -19.14
CA ALA A 539 17.85 1.08 -17.73
C ALA A 539 16.41 0.58 -17.62
N ILE A 540 16.23 -0.58 -17.01
CA ILE A 540 14.92 -1.16 -16.73
C ILE A 540 14.89 -1.54 -15.25
N MET A 541 13.92 -1.01 -14.53
CA MET A 541 13.77 -1.25 -13.10
C MET A 541 12.32 -1.53 -12.72
N ALA A 542 12.14 -2.46 -11.79
CA ALA A 542 10.89 -2.71 -11.10
C ALA A 542 11.01 -2.15 -9.68
N ARG A 543 10.11 -1.25 -9.28
CA ARG A 543 10.10 -0.66 -7.93
C ARG A 543 8.76 -0.90 -7.24
N ARG A 544 8.79 -1.22 -5.94
CA ARG A 544 7.58 -1.51 -5.16
C ARG A 544 7.32 -0.42 -4.11
N SER A 545 6.06 -0.04 -3.96
CA SER A 545 5.59 0.78 -2.84
C SER A 545 4.29 0.18 -2.31
N GLY A 546 4.33 -0.30 -1.06
CA GLY A 546 3.27 -1.14 -0.51
C GLY A 546 3.09 -2.39 -1.36
N LYS A 547 1.90 -2.52 -1.97
CA LYS A 547 1.53 -3.64 -2.85
C LYS A 547 1.64 -3.31 -4.34
N ASP A 548 1.87 -2.05 -4.67
CA ASP A 548 1.91 -1.59 -6.05
C ASP A 548 3.35 -1.71 -6.57
N TRP A 549 3.47 -2.18 -7.81
CA TRP A 549 4.74 -2.25 -8.53
C TRP A 549 4.76 -1.24 -9.67
N TYR A 550 5.94 -0.71 -9.94
CA TYR A 550 6.22 0.20 -11.04
C TYR A 550 7.33 -0.39 -11.90
N LEU A 551 7.03 -0.70 -13.15
CA LEU A 551 8.06 -1.03 -14.15
C LEU A 551 8.42 0.26 -14.87
N VAL A 552 9.69 0.64 -14.82
CA VAL A 552 10.22 1.87 -15.41
C VAL A 552 11.33 1.49 -16.38
N ALA A 553 11.30 2.03 -17.58
CA ALA A 553 12.40 1.91 -18.53
C ALA A 553 12.79 3.26 -19.13
N LEU A 554 14.09 3.48 -19.25
CA LEU A 554 14.69 4.61 -19.96
C LEU A 554 15.52 4.05 -21.10
N ASN A 555 15.37 4.61 -22.29
CA ASN A 555 16.08 4.15 -23.48
C ASN A 555 17.14 5.16 -23.93
N GLY A 556 18.28 4.65 -24.39
CA GLY A 556 19.38 5.44 -24.94
C GLY A 556 19.12 5.88 -26.38
N GLU A 557 20.19 6.08 -27.13
CA GLU A 557 20.15 6.66 -28.49
C GLU A 557 19.65 5.69 -29.57
N ASN A 558 19.58 4.39 -29.27
CA ASN A 558 19.13 3.37 -30.22
C ASN A 558 17.69 2.95 -29.93
N PRO A 559 16.85 2.70 -30.95
CA PRO A 559 15.52 2.15 -30.73
C PRO A 559 15.61 0.76 -30.10
N THR A 560 14.75 0.49 -29.13
CA THR A 560 14.77 -0.73 -28.34
C THR A 560 13.39 -1.38 -28.32
N SER A 561 13.34 -2.70 -28.53
CA SER A 561 12.13 -3.50 -28.44
C SER A 561 12.45 -4.85 -27.83
N LEU A 562 11.88 -5.16 -26.67
CA LEU A 562 12.16 -6.41 -25.97
C LEU A 562 10.99 -6.87 -25.09
N PRO A 563 10.84 -8.18 -24.86
CA PRO A 563 9.94 -8.70 -23.84
C PRO A 563 10.55 -8.58 -22.44
N ILE A 564 9.76 -8.14 -21.47
CA ILE A 564 10.09 -8.07 -20.05
C ILE A 564 9.28 -9.12 -19.30
N ASP A 565 9.97 -9.93 -18.50
CA ASP A 565 9.35 -10.90 -17.61
C ASP A 565 8.86 -10.19 -16.33
N LEU A 566 7.57 -10.34 -15.99
CA LEU A 566 6.96 -9.68 -14.84
C LEU A 566 7.08 -10.50 -13.55
N LYS A 567 8.04 -11.43 -13.46
CA LYS A 567 8.35 -12.23 -12.25
C LYS A 567 8.55 -11.44 -10.95
N PHE A 568 8.87 -10.16 -11.02
CA PHE A 568 8.96 -9.30 -9.84
C PHE A 568 7.59 -9.05 -9.20
N LEU A 569 6.49 -9.19 -9.94
CA LEU A 569 5.15 -9.17 -9.36
C LEU A 569 5.02 -10.34 -8.37
N GLY A 570 4.43 -10.05 -7.22
CA GLY A 570 4.09 -11.09 -6.25
C GLY A 570 2.96 -12.00 -6.74
N LYS A 571 2.52 -12.93 -5.89
CA LYS A 571 1.34 -13.75 -6.19
C LYS A 571 0.10 -12.88 -6.37
N GLY A 572 -0.68 -13.17 -7.41
CA GLY A 572 -1.98 -12.56 -7.68
C GLY A 572 -2.09 -11.91 -9.05
N THR A 573 -3.26 -11.32 -9.31
CA THR A 573 -3.57 -10.57 -10.52
C THR A 573 -3.43 -9.07 -10.21
N TYR A 574 -2.80 -8.35 -11.12
CA TYR A 574 -2.56 -6.92 -11.02
C TYR A 574 -3.23 -6.20 -12.18
N GLN A 575 -3.99 -5.13 -11.90
CA GLN A 575 -4.33 -4.15 -12.91
C GLN A 575 -3.11 -3.29 -13.24
N GLY A 576 -2.65 -3.35 -14.48
CA GLY A 576 -1.60 -2.50 -15.04
C GLY A 576 -2.19 -1.27 -15.73
N SER A 577 -1.64 -0.09 -15.45
CA SER A 577 -1.77 1.14 -16.23
C SER A 577 -0.40 1.49 -16.81
N LEU A 578 -0.29 1.47 -18.13
CA LEU A 578 0.94 1.58 -18.89
C LEU A 578 0.96 2.91 -19.63
N LEU A 579 2.10 3.59 -19.62
CA LEU A 579 2.41 4.77 -20.39
C LEU A 579 3.60 4.46 -21.30
N GLU A 580 3.36 4.57 -22.59
CA GLU A 580 4.31 4.26 -23.67
C GLU A 580 4.54 5.50 -24.54
N ASP A 581 5.65 5.51 -25.28
CA ASP A 581 5.85 6.52 -26.30
C ASP A 581 4.85 6.40 -27.46
N ALA A 582 4.25 7.52 -27.85
CA ALA A 582 3.42 7.58 -29.05
C ALA A 582 4.28 7.47 -30.32
N ALA A 583 3.77 6.77 -31.33
CA ALA A 583 4.51 6.58 -32.58
C ALA A 583 4.70 7.92 -33.31
N GLY A 584 5.95 8.29 -33.57
CA GLY A 584 6.31 9.44 -34.43
C GLY A 584 6.21 10.82 -33.77
N ASN A 585 5.83 10.92 -32.49
CA ASN A 585 5.76 12.20 -31.78
C ASN A 585 6.36 12.10 -30.36
N PRO A 586 7.55 12.68 -30.12
CA PRO A 586 8.22 12.61 -28.80
C PRO A 586 7.47 13.38 -27.70
N GLY A 587 6.57 14.31 -28.03
CA GLY A 587 5.78 15.09 -27.06
C GLY A 587 4.45 14.45 -26.66
N GLN A 588 4.12 13.25 -27.17
CA GLN A 588 2.87 12.55 -26.89
C GLN A 588 3.14 11.16 -26.30
N THR A 589 2.18 10.67 -25.53
CA THR A 589 2.21 9.34 -24.94
C THR A 589 1.05 8.49 -25.43
N SER A 590 1.12 7.19 -25.18
CA SER A 590 0.06 6.22 -25.43
C SER A 590 -0.24 5.51 -24.11
N GLN A 591 -1.50 5.47 -23.72
CA GLN A 591 -1.94 4.82 -22.49
C GLN A 591 -2.61 3.49 -22.78
N LYS A 592 -2.25 2.47 -22.01
CA LYS A 592 -2.88 1.15 -22.06
C LYS A 592 -3.21 0.67 -20.66
N THR A 593 -4.23 -0.17 -20.55
CA THR A 593 -4.56 -0.89 -19.33
C THR A 593 -4.66 -2.37 -19.60
N GLY A 594 -4.35 -3.20 -18.61
CA GLY A 594 -4.44 -4.66 -18.75
C GLY A 594 -4.34 -5.39 -17.42
N SER A 595 -4.58 -6.69 -17.46
CA SER A 595 -4.46 -7.58 -16.30
C SER A 595 -3.17 -8.40 -16.44
N TYR A 596 -2.35 -8.43 -15.39
CA TYR A 596 -1.02 -9.04 -15.39
C TYR A 596 -0.82 -9.94 -14.17
N THR A 597 0.02 -10.96 -14.30
CA THR A 597 0.47 -11.82 -13.20
C THR A 597 1.99 -11.94 -13.25
N SER A 598 2.59 -12.58 -12.25
CA SER A 598 4.03 -12.88 -12.24
C SER A 598 4.48 -13.81 -13.38
N LEU A 599 3.54 -14.40 -14.14
CA LEU A 599 3.80 -15.24 -15.31
C LEU A 599 3.68 -14.47 -16.63
N SER A 600 3.15 -13.25 -16.59
CA SER A 600 3.00 -12.41 -17.77
C SER A 600 4.35 -11.96 -18.34
N LYS A 601 4.38 -11.79 -19.66
CA LYS A 601 5.47 -11.13 -20.37
C LYS A 601 4.94 -9.89 -21.05
N LEU A 602 5.63 -8.77 -20.88
CA LEU A 602 5.24 -7.48 -21.44
C LEU A 602 6.25 -7.04 -22.50
N SER A 603 5.80 -6.86 -23.74
CA SER A 603 6.65 -6.31 -24.79
C SER A 603 6.68 -4.79 -24.70
N ILE A 604 7.85 -4.22 -24.45
CA ILE A 604 8.06 -2.77 -24.47
C ILE A 604 8.76 -2.36 -25.77
N ARG A 605 8.37 -1.22 -26.34
CA ARG A 605 9.00 -0.61 -27.51
C ARG A 605 9.26 0.86 -27.21
N MET A 606 10.51 1.29 -27.37
CA MET A 606 10.94 2.66 -27.11
C MET A 606 11.76 3.18 -28.31
N PRO A 607 11.47 4.38 -28.83
CA PRO A 607 12.33 5.08 -29.78
C PRO A 607 13.64 5.54 -29.11
N PRO A 608 14.61 6.08 -29.88
CA PRO A 608 15.74 6.83 -29.33
C PRO A 608 15.28 7.89 -28.32
N GLY A 609 15.90 7.92 -27.14
CA GLY A 609 15.52 8.81 -26.04
C GLY A 609 14.14 8.56 -25.45
N GLY A 610 13.52 7.42 -25.80
CA GLY A 610 12.22 7.00 -25.32
C GLY A 610 12.20 6.53 -23.87
N GLY A 611 11.01 6.27 -23.37
CA GLY A 611 10.78 5.74 -22.04
C GLY A 611 9.52 4.90 -21.96
N PHE A 612 9.38 4.22 -20.83
CA PHE A 612 8.22 3.41 -20.51
C PHE A 612 7.98 3.48 -19.01
N ILE A 613 6.72 3.59 -18.60
CA ILE A 613 6.36 3.40 -17.20
C ILE A 613 5.02 2.68 -17.08
N ALA A 614 4.95 1.68 -16.20
CA ALA A 614 3.72 0.98 -15.89
C ALA A 614 3.53 0.87 -14.39
N ARG A 615 2.33 1.20 -13.90
CA ARG A 615 1.88 0.93 -12.53
C ARG A 615 1.04 -0.35 -12.52
N PHE A 616 1.42 -1.31 -11.70
CA PHE A 616 0.68 -2.53 -11.43
C PHE A 616 0.10 -2.44 -10.01
N THR A 617 -1.21 -2.33 -9.92
CA THR A 617 -1.93 -2.35 -8.64
C THR A 617 -2.45 -3.76 -8.44
N LEU A 618 -2.08 -4.40 -7.33
CA LEU A 618 -2.63 -5.71 -7.01
C LEU A 618 -4.16 -5.56 -6.93
N ASP A 619 -4.89 -6.39 -7.68
CA ASP A 619 -6.35 -6.42 -7.61
C ASP A 619 -6.71 -6.61 -6.14
N LYS A 620 -7.34 -5.58 -5.55
CA LYS A 620 -7.93 -5.73 -4.24
C LYS A 620 -8.91 -6.88 -4.40
N ALA A 621 -8.76 -7.92 -3.56
CA ALA A 621 -9.80 -8.90 -3.34
C ALA A 621 -11.11 -8.11 -3.26
N GLY A 622 -11.94 -8.29 -4.28
CA GLY A 622 -13.07 -7.43 -4.57
C GLY A 622 -14.31 -8.30 -4.69
N SER A 623 -15.48 -7.67 -4.60
CA SER A 623 -16.74 -8.38 -4.82
C SER A 623 -16.96 -8.75 -6.29
N PHE A 624 -15.99 -8.51 -7.18
CA PHE A 624 -16.06 -8.83 -8.60
C PHE A 624 -14.65 -9.06 -9.18
N ALA A 625 -14.52 -10.00 -10.13
CA ALA A 625 -13.34 -10.16 -10.98
C ALA A 625 -13.73 -10.57 -12.40
N SER A 626 -13.02 -10.01 -13.38
CA SER A 626 -13.14 -10.36 -14.79
C SER A 626 -12.31 -11.60 -15.13
N ILE A 627 -12.86 -12.50 -15.96
CA ILE A 627 -12.11 -13.62 -16.55
C ILE A 627 -11.64 -13.23 -17.95
N GLY A 628 -10.32 -13.10 -18.13
CA GLY A 628 -9.69 -12.71 -19.39
C GLY A 628 -9.64 -13.85 -20.40
N LEU A 629 -9.49 -13.51 -21.69
CA LEU A 629 -9.39 -14.46 -22.81
C LEU A 629 -8.21 -15.45 -22.69
N HIS A 630 -7.20 -15.13 -21.88
CA HIS A 630 -6.01 -15.94 -21.66
C HIS A 630 -5.91 -16.53 -20.26
N ASP A 631 -6.94 -16.37 -19.41
CA ASP A 631 -6.93 -17.00 -18.09
C ASP A 631 -6.97 -18.52 -18.23
N THR A 632 -6.04 -19.19 -17.56
CA THR A 632 -6.03 -20.65 -17.44
C THR A 632 -7.07 -21.10 -16.40
N PRO A 633 -7.43 -22.41 -16.36
CA PRO A 633 -8.27 -22.94 -15.29
C PRO A 633 -7.73 -22.65 -13.87
N ALA A 634 -6.41 -22.58 -13.71
CA ALA A 634 -5.77 -22.22 -12.44
C ALA A 634 -6.00 -20.73 -12.10
N ASP A 635 -5.94 -19.83 -13.08
CA ASP A 635 -6.22 -18.40 -12.89
C ASP A 635 -7.69 -18.17 -12.52
N ILE A 636 -8.62 -18.91 -13.14
CA ILE A 636 -10.05 -18.84 -12.82
C ILE A 636 -10.32 -19.32 -11.39
N LEU A 637 -9.71 -20.45 -10.98
CA LEU A 637 -9.81 -20.94 -9.59
C LEU A 637 -9.22 -19.94 -8.59
N TYR A 638 -8.06 -19.36 -8.92
CA TYR A 638 -7.43 -18.34 -8.11
C TYR A 638 -8.33 -17.11 -7.94
N LYS A 639 -8.91 -16.60 -9.03
CA LYS A 639 -9.86 -15.49 -9.00
C LYS A 639 -11.08 -15.82 -8.15
N ALA A 640 -11.68 -17.01 -8.32
CA ALA A 640 -12.83 -17.44 -7.55
C ALA A 640 -12.57 -17.53 -6.03
N ASP A 641 -11.36 -17.92 -5.65
CA ASP A 641 -10.90 -17.92 -4.25
C ASP A 641 -10.74 -16.50 -3.68
N HIS A 642 -10.33 -15.54 -4.51
CA HIS A 642 -10.00 -14.17 -4.09
C HIS A 642 -11.15 -13.17 -4.29
N ILE A 643 -12.34 -13.64 -4.71
CA ILE A 643 -13.59 -12.88 -4.63
C ILE A 643 -14.05 -12.83 -3.17
N VAL A 644 -14.22 -11.62 -2.63
CA VAL A 644 -14.58 -11.38 -1.23
C VAL A 644 -15.76 -10.41 -1.13
N PRO A 645 -16.57 -10.46 -0.05
CA PRO A 645 -17.65 -9.50 0.15
C PRO A 645 -17.10 -8.07 0.23
N SER A 646 -17.82 -7.11 -0.37
CA SER A 646 -17.63 -5.71 -0.03
C SER A 646 -17.96 -5.46 1.46
N PRO A 647 -17.45 -4.37 2.08
CA PRO A 647 -17.73 -4.10 3.50
C PRO A 647 -19.22 -4.08 3.88
N ARG A 648 -20.10 -3.60 2.97
CA ARG A 648 -21.55 -3.62 3.16
C ARG A 648 -22.14 -5.02 3.10
N GLN A 649 -21.69 -5.87 2.17
CA GLN A 649 -22.13 -7.27 2.07
C GLN A 649 -21.64 -8.09 3.26
N LEU A 650 -20.40 -7.85 3.73
CA LEU A 650 -19.86 -8.51 4.91
C LEU A 650 -20.68 -8.17 6.16
N ARG A 651 -20.97 -6.88 6.37
CA ARG A 651 -21.88 -6.43 7.44
C ARG A 651 -23.25 -7.10 7.32
N TRP A 652 -23.80 -7.13 6.10
CA TRP A 652 -25.14 -7.66 5.84
C TRP A 652 -25.22 -9.17 6.12
N GLN A 653 -24.29 -9.98 5.64
CA GLN A 653 -24.28 -11.43 5.92
C GLN A 653 -24.15 -11.72 7.42
N GLN A 654 -23.46 -10.86 8.18
CA GLN A 654 -23.35 -10.96 9.64
C GLN A 654 -24.63 -10.65 10.40
N LEU A 655 -25.65 -10.08 9.73
CA LEU A 655 -26.94 -9.83 10.35
C LEU A 655 -27.64 -11.13 10.71
N GLU A 656 -27.59 -12.12 9.81
CA GLU A 656 -28.30 -13.40 9.83
C GLU A 656 -29.83 -13.26 9.77
N LEU A 657 -30.40 -12.36 10.57
CA LEU A 657 -31.84 -12.16 10.73
C LEU A 657 -32.23 -10.71 10.40
N THR A 658 -33.03 -10.56 9.34
CA THR A 658 -33.70 -9.32 8.94
C THR A 658 -35.21 -9.53 9.00
N ALA A 659 -35.94 -8.60 9.62
CA ALA A 659 -37.40 -8.66 9.65
C ALA A 659 -37.98 -7.84 8.49
N PHE A 660 -39.15 -8.23 8.00
CA PHE A 660 -39.84 -7.54 6.94
C PHE A 660 -41.27 -7.20 7.36
N PHE A 661 -41.70 -5.97 7.17
CA PHE A 661 -43.04 -5.52 7.53
C PHE A 661 -43.82 -5.16 6.27
N HIS A 662 -44.65 -6.10 5.80
CA HIS A 662 -45.71 -5.80 4.85
C HIS A 662 -46.88 -5.12 5.56
N PHE A 663 -47.00 -3.82 5.34
CA PHE A 663 -48.06 -3.00 5.90
C PHE A 663 -48.48 -1.94 4.88
N GLY A 664 -49.78 -1.73 4.72
CA GLY A 664 -50.30 -0.83 3.70
C GLY A 664 -51.81 -0.93 3.57
N ILE A 665 -52.36 -0.35 2.51
CA ILE A 665 -53.81 -0.38 2.26
C ILE A 665 -54.35 -1.81 2.12
N ASN A 666 -53.52 -2.72 1.62
CA ASN A 666 -53.82 -4.15 1.48
C ASN A 666 -54.14 -4.85 2.81
N THR A 667 -53.53 -4.40 3.93
CA THR A 667 -53.90 -4.85 5.28
C THR A 667 -55.37 -4.56 5.61
N PHE A 668 -55.93 -3.46 5.09
CA PHE A 668 -57.30 -3.04 5.39
C PHE A 668 -58.31 -3.69 4.45
N THR A 669 -57.92 -3.93 3.19
CA THR A 669 -58.76 -4.53 2.15
C THR A 669 -58.75 -6.06 2.13
N ASP A 670 -57.93 -6.69 2.98
CA ASP A 670 -57.80 -8.16 3.07
C ASP A 670 -57.33 -8.79 1.75
N LYS A 671 -56.48 -8.06 1.00
CA LYS A 671 -55.85 -8.51 -0.25
C LYS A 671 -54.36 -8.74 -0.05
N GLU A 672 -53.78 -9.74 -0.71
CA GLU A 672 -52.32 -9.90 -0.80
C GLU A 672 -51.72 -8.98 -1.89
N TRP A 673 -52.43 -8.86 -3.01
CA TRP A 673 -52.02 -8.08 -4.19
C TRP A 673 -53.08 -7.02 -4.49
N GLY A 674 -52.85 -5.79 -4.03
CA GLY A 674 -53.68 -4.65 -4.39
C GLY A 674 -53.60 -4.29 -5.87
N ASP A 675 -54.63 -3.65 -6.39
CA ASP A 675 -54.80 -3.28 -7.79
C ASP A 675 -54.58 -1.80 -8.11
N GLY A 676 -54.26 -1.01 -7.10
CA GLY A 676 -54.04 0.43 -7.19
C GLY A 676 -55.34 1.24 -7.22
N SER A 677 -56.50 0.58 -7.13
CA SER A 677 -57.82 1.22 -7.03
C SER A 677 -58.41 1.18 -5.62
N GLU A 678 -57.63 0.72 -4.64
CA GLU A 678 -58.06 0.63 -3.24
C GLU A 678 -58.53 1.99 -2.69
N ASP A 679 -59.62 1.96 -1.92
CA ASP A 679 -60.12 3.12 -1.20
C ASP A 679 -59.25 3.44 0.02
N ILE A 680 -58.31 4.38 -0.17
CA ILE A 680 -57.36 4.81 0.85
C ILE A 680 -58.00 5.46 2.07
N SER A 681 -59.30 5.81 2.03
CA SER A 681 -60.01 6.31 3.20
C SER A 681 -60.15 5.26 4.31
N GLN A 682 -60.00 3.97 3.97
CA GLN A 682 -60.01 2.88 4.93
C GLN A 682 -58.71 2.77 5.75
N PHE A 683 -57.62 3.42 5.32
CA PHE A 683 -56.33 3.35 6.01
C PHE A 683 -56.33 4.24 7.26
N ASN A 684 -56.56 3.64 8.43
CA ASN A 684 -56.54 4.35 9.70
C ASN A 684 -56.11 3.46 10.89
N PRO A 685 -54.82 3.10 11.01
CA PRO A 685 -54.33 2.30 12.14
C PRO A 685 -54.27 3.14 13.42
N ALA A 686 -55.38 3.18 14.16
CA ALA A 686 -55.56 4.09 15.30
C ALA A 686 -54.59 3.85 16.47
N ALA A 687 -54.06 2.63 16.60
CA ALA A 687 -53.18 2.23 17.72
C ALA A 687 -51.73 1.96 17.27
N LEU A 688 -51.31 2.45 16.10
CA LEU A 688 -50.01 2.12 15.53
C LEU A 688 -48.85 2.43 16.50
N ASP A 689 -48.05 1.40 16.77
CA ASP A 689 -46.82 1.51 17.56
C ASP A 689 -45.63 0.88 16.83
N ALA A 690 -44.94 1.69 16.03
CA ALA A 690 -43.73 1.26 15.33
C ALA A 690 -42.61 0.80 16.29
N ARG A 691 -42.58 1.30 17.53
CA ARG A 691 -41.61 0.87 18.53
C ARG A 691 -41.93 -0.54 19.02
N GLN A 692 -43.21 -0.90 19.17
CA GLN A 692 -43.61 -2.28 19.47
C GLN A 692 -43.08 -3.23 18.38
N TRP A 693 -43.19 -2.87 17.09
CA TRP A 693 -42.72 -3.71 15.98
C TRP A 693 -41.21 -3.96 16.08
N VAL A 694 -40.43 -2.87 16.14
CA VAL A 694 -38.97 -2.91 16.17
C VAL A 694 -38.45 -3.60 17.44
N LYS A 695 -39.04 -3.30 18.61
CA LYS A 695 -38.67 -3.91 19.89
C LYS A 695 -38.95 -5.41 19.89
N THR A 696 -40.10 -5.84 19.36
CA THR A 696 -40.43 -7.27 19.24
C THR A 696 -39.38 -8.00 18.41
N MET A 697 -38.99 -7.45 17.26
CA MET A 697 -37.96 -8.05 16.41
C MET A 697 -36.60 -8.11 17.10
N LYS A 698 -36.18 -7.03 17.79
CA LYS A 698 -34.93 -7.01 18.56
C LYS A 698 -34.91 -8.07 19.66
N GLU A 699 -35.99 -8.20 20.43
CA GLU A 699 -36.11 -9.20 21.49
C GLU A 699 -36.11 -10.64 20.92
N ALA A 700 -36.58 -10.80 19.69
CA ALA A 700 -36.51 -12.03 18.91
C ALA A 700 -35.13 -12.31 18.28
N GLY A 701 -34.18 -11.38 18.36
CA GLY A 701 -32.80 -11.53 17.89
C GLY A 701 -32.50 -10.98 16.49
N PHE A 702 -33.46 -10.30 15.87
CA PHE A 702 -33.26 -9.63 14.59
C PHE A 702 -32.36 -8.41 14.75
N LYS A 703 -31.59 -8.10 13.71
CA LYS A 703 -30.60 -7.00 13.72
C LYS A 703 -30.91 -5.88 12.73
N GLN A 704 -31.89 -6.10 11.86
CA GLN A 704 -32.36 -5.12 10.88
C GLN A 704 -33.85 -5.35 10.60
N VAL A 705 -34.57 -4.30 10.22
CA VAL A 705 -35.95 -4.40 9.70
C VAL A 705 -36.08 -3.68 8.36
N ILE A 706 -36.95 -4.18 7.50
CA ILE A 706 -37.35 -3.56 6.23
C ILE A 706 -38.84 -3.23 6.30
N LEU A 707 -39.21 -2.03 5.89
CA LEU A 707 -40.62 -1.63 5.76
C LEU A 707 -41.01 -1.55 4.28
N THR A 708 -42.17 -2.10 3.91
CA THR A 708 -42.82 -1.87 2.61
C THR A 708 -43.29 -0.42 2.48
N ALA A 709 -42.36 0.50 2.19
CA ALA A 709 -42.67 1.93 2.09
C ALA A 709 -43.72 2.18 1.00
N LYS A 710 -43.63 1.46 -0.12
CA LYS A 710 -44.64 1.38 -1.18
C LYS A 710 -44.64 -0.02 -1.79
N HIS A 711 -45.80 -0.67 -1.80
CA HIS A 711 -46.05 -1.96 -2.44
C HIS A 711 -46.61 -1.80 -3.87
N HIS A 712 -46.92 -2.90 -4.56
CA HIS A 712 -47.36 -2.92 -5.97
C HIS A 712 -48.63 -2.11 -6.26
N ASP A 713 -49.51 -1.96 -5.27
CA ASP A 713 -50.69 -1.07 -5.33
C ASP A 713 -50.32 0.42 -5.46
N GLY A 714 -49.07 0.80 -5.18
CA GLY A 714 -48.57 2.16 -5.31
C GLY A 714 -48.83 3.05 -4.09
N PHE A 715 -49.45 2.54 -3.02
CA PHE A 715 -49.75 3.33 -1.83
C PHE A 715 -48.49 3.66 -1.03
N CYS A 716 -48.21 4.95 -0.85
CA CYS A 716 -47.02 5.41 -0.10
C CYS A 716 -47.32 5.60 1.39
N LEU A 717 -46.54 4.94 2.25
CA LEU A 717 -46.61 5.04 3.73
C LEU A 717 -46.01 6.34 4.30
N TRP A 718 -45.53 7.24 3.45
CA TRP A 718 -45.02 8.55 3.81
C TRP A 718 -45.70 9.65 2.99
N PRO A 719 -45.69 10.91 3.47
CA PRO A 719 -46.13 12.06 2.68
C PRO A 719 -45.22 12.25 1.46
N SER A 720 -45.64 11.77 0.29
CA SER A 720 -44.90 11.97 -0.97
C SER A 720 -45.46 13.15 -1.74
N LYS A 721 -44.57 13.99 -2.28
CA LYS A 721 -44.96 15.12 -3.15
C LYS A 721 -45.43 14.69 -4.53
N TYR A 722 -45.21 13.43 -4.89
CA TYR A 722 -45.30 12.95 -6.27
C TYR A 722 -46.55 12.11 -6.55
N THR A 723 -47.31 11.71 -5.53
CA THR A 723 -48.57 10.97 -5.69
C THR A 723 -49.61 11.37 -4.65
N ALA A 724 -50.88 11.38 -5.06
CA ALA A 724 -52.01 11.52 -4.14
C ALA A 724 -52.39 10.19 -3.46
N HIS A 725 -51.93 9.05 -3.99
CA HIS A 725 -52.14 7.74 -3.39
C HIS A 725 -51.11 7.49 -2.28
N ALA A 726 -51.20 8.30 -1.22
CA ALA A 726 -50.26 8.35 -0.13
C ALA A 726 -50.96 8.66 1.20
N ILE A 727 -50.28 8.33 2.31
CA ILE A 727 -50.80 8.45 3.69
C ILE A 727 -51.34 9.85 4.04
N GLN A 728 -50.82 10.91 3.41
CA GLN A 728 -51.27 12.29 3.66
C GLN A 728 -52.73 12.55 3.28
N ASN A 729 -53.32 11.70 2.43
CA ASN A 729 -54.71 11.79 1.98
C ASN A 729 -55.62 10.75 2.66
N THR A 730 -55.25 10.30 3.87
CA THR A 730 -56.01 9.31 4.66
C THR A 730 -56.44 9.88 6.01
N PRO A 731 -57.41 9.26 6.71
CA PRO A 731 -57.81 9.69 8.05
C PRO A 731 -56.70 9.54 9.11
N TYR A 732 -55.68 8.71 8.85
CA TYR A 732 -54.61 8.44 9.81
C TYR A 732 -53.88 9.72 10.25
N LYS A 733 -53.94 10.02 11.56
CA LYS A 733 -53.41 11.25 12.17
C LYS A 733 -53.86 12.52 11.42
N ASN A 734 -55.10 12.54 10.89
CA ASN A 734 -55.66 13.65 10.11
C ASN A 734 -54.78 14.02 8.89
N GLY A 735 -54.27 13.02 8.16
CA GLY A 735 -53.38 13.23 7.00
C GLY A 735 -51.97 13.70 7.35
N LYS A 736 -51.59 13.75 8.64
CA LYS A 736 -50.25 14.16 9.10
C LYS A 736 -49.37 12.98 9.52
N GLY A 737 -49.78 11.76 9.21
CA GLY A 737 -49.04 10.54 9.52
C GLY A 737 -47.83 10.33 8.61
N ASP A 738 -46.82 9.63 9.12
CA ASP A 738 -45.62 9.23 8.39
C ASP A 738 -45.03 7.97 9.05
N ILE A 739 -45.39 6.80 8.51
CA ILE A 739 -45.01 5.51 9.12
C ILE A 739 -43.55 5.20 8.85
N VAL A 740 -43.00 5.63 7.70
CA VAL A 740 -41.57 5.46 7.38
C VAL A 740 -40.73 6.17 8.44
N LYS A 741 -41.10 7.39 8.82
CA LYS A 741 -40.45 8.13 9.92
C LYS A 741 -40.61 7.47 11.27
N ASP A 742 -41.82 6.99 11.59
CA ASP A 742 -42.09 6.33 12.88
C ASP A 742 -41.23 5.06 13.04
N VAL A 743 -41.11 4.23 11.99
CA VAL A 743 -40.26 3.03 11.98
C VAL A 743 -38.77 3.38 12.00
N ALA A 744 -38.29 4.31 11.16
CA ALA A 744 -36.89 4.72 11.15
C ALA A 744 -36.43 5.27 12.52
N LYS A 745 -37.31 6.04 13.18
CA LYS A 745 -37.08 6.55 14.54
C LYS A 745 -37.01 5.40 15.55
N ALA A 746 -37.94 4.44 15.50
CA ALA A 746 -37.92 3.27 16.37
C ALA A 746 -36.64 2.45 16.19
N CYS A 747 -36.19 2.24 14.95
CA CYS A 747 -34.91 1.56 14.66
C CYS A 747 -33.72 2.26 15.33
N LYS A 748 -33.65 3.59 15.22
CA LYS A 748 -32.61 4.38 15.88
C LYS A 748 -32.66 4.26 17.41
N GLN A 749 -33.86 4.29 17.99
CA GLN A 749 -34.05 4.17 19.45
C GLN A 749 -33.65 2.79 19.98
N GLU A 750 -33.95 1.74 19.22
CA GLU A 750 -33.67 0.36 19.63
C GLU A 750 -32.31 -0.16 19.13
N ASN A 751 -31.57 0.65 18.36
CA ASN A 751 -30.29 0.29 17.75
C ASN A 751 -30.38 -0.96 16.84
N ILE A 752 -31.38 -0.94 15.96
CA ILE A 752 -31.58 -1.93 14.90
C ILE A 752 -31.34 -1.25 13.53
N GLY A 753 -30.84 -1.98 12.54
CA GLY A 753 -30.68 -1.45 11.17
C GLY A 753 -32.03 -1.15 10.52
N PHE A 754 -32.08 -0.15 9.64
CA PHE A 754 -33.32 0.25 8.95
C PHE A 754 -33.17 0.10 7.44
N GLY A 755 -34.07 -0.64 6.81
CA GLY A 755 -34.17 -0.80 5.36
C GLY A 755 -35.55 -0.41 4.82
N ILE A 756 -35.61 -0.21 3.52
CA ILE A 756 -36.83 0.14 2.81
C ILE A 756 -37.07 -0.83 1.65
N TYR A 757 -38.34 -1.17 1.44
CA TYR A 757 -38.82 -1.77 0.22
C TYR A 757 -39.56 -0.70 -0.57
N LEU A 758 -39.25 -0.60 -1.85
CA LEU A 758 -39.91 0.32 -2.79
C LEU A 758 -40.19 -0.44 -4.09
N SER A 759 -41.45 -0.84 -4.31
CA SER A 759 -41.78 -1.61 -5.51
C SER A 759 -41.55 -0.81 -6.79
N PRO A 760 -40.76 -1.34 -7.75
CA PRO A 760 -40.69 -0.82 -9.11
C PRO A 760 -42.02 -0.91 -9.87
N TRP A 761 -42.83 -1.95 -9.63
CA TRP A 761 -44.15 -2.08 -10.23
C TRP A 761 -45.16 -1.24 -9.46
N ASP A 762 -45.90 -0.38 -10.17
CA ASP A 762 -46.83 0.57 -9.57
C ASP A 762 -48.14 0.56 -10.36
N ARG A 763 -49.16 -0.05 -9.77
CA ARG A 763 -50.47 -0.25 -10.41
C ARG A 763 -51.38 0.97 -10.32
N ASN A 764 -51.08 1.93 -9.44
CA ASN A 764 -51.86 3.17 -9.31
C ASN A 764 -51.37 4.26 -10.28
N SER A 765 -50.06 4.38 -10.49
CA SER A 765 -49.49 5.46 -11.27
C SER A 765 -49.87 5.38 -12.76
N ASN A 766 -50.49 6.44 -13.27
CA ASN A 766 -50.75 6.57 -14.71
C ASN A 766 -49.47 6.71 -15.54
N LEU A 767 -48.33 7.00 -14.91
CA LEU A 767 -47.03 7.08 -15.56
C LEU A 767 -46.44 5.70 -15.84
N TYR A 768 -46.89 4.65 -15.14
CA TYR A 768 -46.37 3.30 -15.34
C TYR A 768 -46.63 2.83 -16.77
N GLY A 769 -45.56 2.43 -17.47
CA GLY A 769 -45.54 2.17 -18.92
C GLY A 769 -44.90 3.30 -19.76
N ASP A 770 -44.84 4.53 -19.26
CA ASP A 770 -44.02 5.62 -19.81
C ASP A 770 -42.65 5.61 -19.12
N SER A 771 -41.69 4.93 -19.75
CA SER A 771 -40.46 4.57 -19.06
C SER A 771 -39.65 5.78 -18.57
N VAL A 772 -39.57 6.85 -19.36
CA VAL A 772 -38.79 8.04 -19.00
C VAL A 772 -39.43 8.76 -17.82
N ARG A 773 -40.74 9.01 -17.89
CA ARG A 773 -41.44 9.77 -16.84
C ARG A 773 -41.59 8.96 -15.56
N TYR A 774 -41.86 7.66 -15.66
CA TYR A 774 -41.94 6.79 -14.50
C TYR A 774 -40.59 6.66 -13.78
N ASN A 775 -39.48 6.51 -14.52
CA ASN A 775 -38.15 6.45 -13.90
C ASN A 775 -37.79 7.74 -13.15
N ALA A 776 -38.16 8.91 -13.68
CA ALA A 776 -37.98 10.19 -12.98
C ALA A 776 -38.87 10.28 -11.71
N TYR A 777 -40.13 9.86 -11.80
CA TYR A 777 -41.03 9.73 -10.66
C TYR A 777 -40.48 8.81 -9.58
N PHE A 778 -39.95 7.64 -9.96
CA PHE A 778 -39.34 6.68 -9.04
C PHE A 778 -38.09 7.23 -8.37
N VAL A 779 -37.18 7.87 -9.12
CA VAL A 779 -35.98 8.55 -8.59
C VAL A 779 -36.34 9.59 -7.55
N ASN A 780 -37.41 10.34 -7.77
CA ASN A 780 -37.89 11.34 -6.84
C ASN A 780 -38.37 10.71 -5.52
N GLN A 781 -39.21 9.67 -5.59
CA GLN A 781 -39.67 8.92 -4.40
C GLN A 781 -38.50 8.27 -3.64
N LEU A 782 -37.57 7.64 -4.38
CA LEU A 782 -36.37 7.05 -3.79
C LEU A 782 -35.50 8.12 -3.12
N THR A 783 -35.39 9.32 -3.71
CA THR A 783 -34.68 10.45 -3.10
C THR A 783 -35.35 10.90 -1.79
N GLU A 784 -36.69 10.97 -1.75
CA GLU A 784 -37.42 11.28 -0.51
C GLU A 784 -37.05 10.27 0.59
N LEU A 785 -37.10 8.98 0.29
CA LEU A 785 -36.80 7.91 1.25
C LEU A 785 -35.34 7.91 1.72
N LEU A 786 -34.39 8.17 0.82
CA LEU A 786 -32.95 8.10 1.14
C LEU A 786 -32.40 9.37 1.79
N THR A 787 -33.15 10.48 1.84
CA THR A 787 -32.68 11.76 2.41
C THR A 787 -33.41 12.19 3.67
N GLN A 788 -34.67 11.77 3.86
CA GLN A 788 -35.51 12.32 4.93
C GLN A 788 -35.52 11.49 6.22
N TYR A 789 -35.13 10.22 6.17
CA TYR A 789 -35.31 9.28 7.29
C TYR A 789 -34.00 8.79 7.93
N GLY A 790 -32.87 9.43 7.59
CA GLY A 790 -31.56 9.13 8.17
C GLY A 790 -30.81 8.01 7.44
N ARG A 791 -30.14 7.14 8.21
CA ARG A 791 -29.35 6.04 7.65
C ARG A 791 -30.26 4.93 7.16
N VAL A 792 -30.06 4.51 5.91
CA VAL A 792 -30.67 3.30 5.33
C VAL A 792 -29.59 2.26 5.12
N ASP A 793 -29.83 1.05 5.60
CA ASP A 793 -28.89 -0.09 5.56
C ASP A 793 -29.19 -1.07 4.43
N GLU A 794 -30.41 -1.05 3.90
CA GLU A 794 -30.85 -1.92 2.81
C GLU A 794 -31.96 -1.29 1.99
N VAL A 795 -31.86 -1.40 0.66
CA VAL A 795 -32.90 -1.02 -0.29
C VAL A 795 -33.31 -2.26 -1.07
N TRP A 796 -34.57 -2.63 -0.94
CA TRP A 796 -35.13 -3.85 -1.51
C TRP A 796 -36.04 -3.49 -2.69
N PHE A 797 -35.75 -4.06 -3.86
CA PHE A 797 -36.52 -3.85 -5.10
C PHE A 797 -37.14 -5.16 -5.56
N ASP A 798 -38.47 -5.19 -5.62
CA ASP A 798 -39.21 -6.35 -6.06
C ASP A 798 -39.08 -6.58 -7.57
N GLY A 799 -38.92 -7.86 -7.95
CA GLY A 799 -38.88 -8.30 -9.34
C GLY A 799 -40.25 -8.69 -9.90
N ALA A 800 -41.29 -8.80 -9.07
CA ALA A 800 -42.62 -9.23 -9.49
C ALA A 800 -43.30 -8.22 -10.42
N ASN A 801 -43.92 -8.73 -11.49
CA ASN A 801 -44.76 -7.96 -12.40
C ASN A 801 -45.89 -8.84 -12.97
N GLY A 802 -47.14 -8.47 -12.67
CA GLY A 802 -48.34 -9.22 -13.05
C GLY A 802 -49.06 -8.72 -14.32
N GLU A 803 -48.47 -7.84 -15.11
CA GLU A 803 -49.09 -7.25 -16.33
C GLU A 803 -49.40 -8.29 -17.44
N GLY A 804 -48.78 -9.47 -17.40
CA GLY A 804 -48.94 -10.51 -18.42
C GLY A 804 -48.40 -10.09 -19.81
N PRO A 805 -48.56 -10.94 -20.84
CA PRO A 805 -47.97 -10.68 -22.18
C PRO A 805 -48.46 -9.41 -22.88
N ASN A 806 -49.67 -8.93 -22.54
CA ASN A 806 -50.35 -7.79 -23.18
C ASN A 806 -50.48 -6.55 -22.28
N GLY A 807 -49.94 -6.57 -21.06
CA GLY A 807 -50.03 -5.42 -20.16
C GLY A 807 -48.93 -4.36 -20.41
N LYS A 808 -48.88 -3.37 -19.52
CA LYS A 808 -47.98 -2.21 -19.63
C LYS A 808 -46.51 -2.66 -19.59
N LYS A 809 -45.72 -2.24 -20.58
CA LYS A 809 -44.28 -2.51 -20.65
C LYS A 809 -43.51 -1.36 -20.02
N GLN A 810 -42.78 -1.63 -18.94
CA GLN A 810 -41.95 -0.67 -18.22
C GLN A 810 -40.48 -1.06 -18.32
N VAL A 811 -39.63 -0.14 -18.79
CA VAL A 811 -38.17 -0.27 -18.76
C VAL A 811 -37.65 0.47 -17.53
N TYR A 812 -37.05 -0.26 -16.60
CA TYR A 812 -36.58 0.29 -15.33
C TYR A 812 -35.18 0.90 -15.43
N GLY A 813 -35.02 2.10 -14.87
CA GLY A 813 -33.77 2.87 -14.85
C GLY A 813 -32.82 2.46 -13.71
N PHE A 814 -32.66 1.16 -13.47
CA PHE A 814 -31.92 0.59 -12.34
C PHE A 814 -30.53 1.22 -12.13
N ASP A 815 -29.76 1.46 -13.19
CA ASP A 815 -28.43 2.07 -13.11
C ASP A 815 -28.43 3.44 -12.43
N ALA A 816 -29.42 4.26 -12.78
CA ALA A 816 -29.58 5.59 -12.20
C ALA A 816 -30.00 5.48 -10.73
N TRP A 817 -30.87 4.52 -10.41
CA TRP A 817 -31.33 4.25 -9.05
C TRP A 817 -30.18 3.77 -8.15
N TYR A 818 -29.32 2.89 -8.65
CA TYR A 818 -28.15 2.41 -7.91
C TYR A 818 -27.12 3.52 -7.70
N LYS A 819 -26.83 4.32 -8.73
CA LYS A 819 -25.95 5.49 -8.60
C LYS A 819 -26.46 6.46 -7.54
N LEU A 820 -27.77 6.69 -7.50
CA LEU A 820 -28.40 7.51 -6.47
C LEU A 820 -28.23 6.90 -5.07
N ILE A 821 -28.53 5.61 -4.89
CA ILE A 821 -28.35 4.92 -3.60
C ILE A 821 -26.89 4.97 -3.16
N ARG A 822 -25.93 4.71 -4.06
CA ARG A 822 -24.49 4.80 -3.74
C ARG A 822 -24.07 6.20 -3.34
N LYS A 823 -24.64 7.24 -3.96
CA LYS A 823 -24.37 8.63 -3.62
C LYS A 823 -24.93 9.01 -2.24
N LEU A 824 -26.16 8.59 -1.93
CA LEU A 824 -26.87 9.05 -0.74
C LEU A 824 -26.65 8.14 0.48
N GLN A 825 -26.53 6.83 0.27
CA GLN A 825 -26.45 5.79 1.31
C GLN A 825 -25.42 4.72 0.88
N PRO A 826 -24.12 5.05 0.79
CA PRO A 826 -23.07 4.15 0.26
C PRO A 826 -22.91 2.83 1.03
N GLN A 827 -23.35 2.78 2.28
CA GLN A 827 -23.36 1.60 3.15
C GLN A 827 -24.54 0.64 2.92
N ALA A 828 -25.61 1.09 2.24
CA ALA A 828 -26.77 0.27 1.99
C ALA A 828 -26.44 -0.86 1.01
N VAL A 829 -26.90 -2.07 1.30
CA VAL A 829 -26.98 -3.12 0.27
C VAL A 829 -28.22 -2.88 -0.59
N ILE A 830 -28.15 -3.26 -1.86
CA ILE A 830 -29.28 -3.23 -2.79
C ILE A 830 -29.62 -4.68 -3.13
N ALA A 831 -30.83 -5.09 -2.75
CA ALA A 831 -31.26 -6.48 -2.77
C ALA A 831 -32.24 -6.79 -3.90
N VAL A 832 -32.29 -8.08 -4.27
CA VAL A 832 -33.17 -8.73 -5.26
C VAL A 832 -32.92 -8.29 -6.69
N MET A 833 -33.32 -7.07 -7.07
CA MET A 833 -32.96 -6.51 -8.37
C MET A 833 -31.60 -5.80 -8.33
N GLY A 834 -31.00 -5.61 -7.15
CA GLY A 834 -29.72 -4.92 -6.97
C GLY A 834 -28.46 -5.76 -7.19
N PRO A 835 -27.28 -5.11 -7.29
CA PRO A 835 -26.01 -5.80 -7.52
C PRO A 835 -25.36 -6.40 -6.25
N ASP A 836 -25.90 -6.17 -5.04
CA ASP A 836 -25.23 -6.60 -3.80
C ASP A 836 -25.76 -7.92 -3.24
N VAL A 837 -27.06 -8.18 -3.32
CA VAL A 837 -27.72 -9.34 -2.69
C VAL A 837 -28.77 -9.91 -3.63
N ARG A 838 -28.79 -11.23 -3.82
CA ARG A 838 -29.76 -11.90 -4.70
C ARG A 838 -30.91 -12.48 -3.90
N TRP A 839 -32.06 -12.58 -4.54
CA TRP A 839 -33.15 -13.44 -4.08
C TRP A 839 -32.75 -14.92 -4.17
N VAL A 840 -33.09 -15.72 -3.17
CA VAL A 840 -32.72 -17.15 -3.15
C VAL A 840 -33.44 -17.98 -4.22
N GLY A 841 -34.56 -17.51 -4.77
CA GLY A 841 -35.33 -18.19 -5.82
C GLY A 841 -36.62 -18.86 -5.36
N THR A 842 -36.94 -18.80 -4.06
CA THR A 842 -38.21 -19.29 -3.49
C THR A 842 -38.58 -18.48 -2.24
N GLU A 843 -39.87 -18.38 -1.92
CA GLU A 843 -40.38 -17.74 -0.69
C GLU A 843 -40.63 -18.76 0.45
N SER A 844 -40.05 -19.97 0.33
CA SER A 844 -40.33 -21.09 1.24
C SER A 844 -39.60 -21.00 2.58
N GLY A 845 -38.63 -20.08 2.70
CA GLY A 845 -37.69 -20.04 3.83
C GLY A 845 -36.59 -21.09 3.75
N VAL A 846 -36.40 -21.72 2.58
CA VAL A 846 -35.41 -22.77 2.35
C VAL A 846 -34.43 -22.33 1.26
N GLY A 847 -33.16 -22.16 1.62
CA GLY A 847 -32.05 -21.94 0.70
C GLY A 847 -31.45 -23.26 0.18
N ARG A 848 -30.60 -23.16 -0.85
CA ARG A 848 -29.95 -24.33 -1.47
C ARG A 848 -29.04 -25.04 -0.49
N GLU A 849 -28.86 -26.34 -0.70
CA GLU A 849 -27.82 -27.06 0.04
C GLU A 849 -26.43 -26.58 -0.38
N THR A 850 -26.16 -26.40 -1.67
CA THR A 850 -24.87 -25.91 -2.18
C THR A 850 -24.95 -24.42 -2.51
N GLU A 851 -25.05 -23.59 -1.47
CA GLU A 851 -25.25 -22.15 -1.63
C GLU A 851 -23.91 -21.38 -1.65
N TRP A 852 -23.49 -21.00 -2.85
CA TRP A 852 -22.31 -20.16 -3.07
C TRP A 852 -22.67 -18.68 -2.99
N SER A 853 -21.76 -17.87 -2.45
CA SER A 853 -21.72 -16.42 -2.60
C SER A 853 -20.87 -16.01 -3.79
N VAL A 854 -19.90 -16.84 -4.22
CA VAL A 854 -19.11 -16.60 -5.44
C VAL A 854 -19.82 -17.24 -6.63
N LEU A 855 -20.38 -16.42 -7.52
CA LEU A 855 -21.18 -16.87 -8.65
C LEU A 855 -20.57 -16.46 -10.01
N PRO A 856 -20.72 -17.30 -11.05
CA PRO A 856 -20.28 -16.99 -12.40
C PRO A 856 -21.24 -16.05 -13.13
N VAL A 857 -20.70 -15.11 -13.91
CA VAL A 857 -21.49 -14.17 -14.73
C VAL A 857 -21.04 -14.16 -16.20
N GLY A 858 -21.98 -13.90 -17.11
CA GLY A 858 -21.81 -13.99 -18.57
C GLY A 858 -21.22 -12.74 -19.27
N GLU A 859 -21.16 -12.82 -20.61
CA GLU A 859 -20.47 -11.91 -21.55
C GLU A 859 -21.05 -10.48 -21.59
N GLN A 860 -22.28 -10.26 -21.12
CA GLN A 860 -22.86 -8.93 -20.96
C GLN A 860 -22.22 -8.09 -19.83
N SER A 861 -21.25 -8.65 -19.10
CA SER A 861 -20.66 -8.01 -17.92
C SER A 861 -19.36 -7.24 -18.19
N GLN A 862 -18.44 -7.69 -19.06
CA GLN A 862 -17.10 -7.09 -19.07
C GLN A 862 -16.98 -5.72 -19.75
N GLN A 863 -17.55 -5.54 -20.94
CA GLN A 863 -17.44 -4.26 -21.65
C GLN A 863 -18.39 -3.18 -21.10
N LYS A 864 -19.45 -3.54 -20.36
CA LYS A 864 -20.38 -2.58 -19.74
C LYS A 864 -20.07 -2.27 -18.27
N ILE A 865 -19.62 -3.22 -17.44
CA ILE A 865 -19.19 -2.93 -16.05
C ILE A 865 -18.02 -1.93 -16.02
N ALA A 866 -17.15 -1.98 -17.04
CA ALA A 866 -16.06 -1.02 -17.20
C ALA A 866 -16.42 0.25 -18.03
N ALA A 867 -17.37 0.20 -18.98
CA ALA A 867 -17.62 1.31 -19.91
C ALA A 867 -18.94 2.11 -19.75
N THR A 868 -19.98 1.63 -19.06
CA THR A 868 -21.28 2.35 -18.98
C THR A 868 -21.45 3.24 -17.74
N SER A 869 -20.46 4.11 -17.52
CA SER A 869 -20.71 5.34 -16.76
C SER A 869 -21.84 6.17 -17.41
N GLN A 870 -22.19 5.94 -18.68
CA GLN A 870 -23.36 6.52 -19.35
C GLN A 870 -24.08 5.54 -20.32
N LYS A 871 -25.40 5.42 -20.14
CA LYS A 871 -26.48 4.90 -21.03
C LYS A 871 -26.69 3.36 -21.20
N GLU A 872 -27.73 2.89 -20.49
CA GLU A 872 -28.69 1.76 -20.64
C GLU A 872 -28.29 0.48 -21.43
N MET A 873 -28.66 -0.75 -21.05
CA MET A 873 -29.70 -1.31 -20.19
C MET A 873 -29.17 -2.66 -19.61
N MET A 874 -29.62 -3.02 -18.41
CA MET A 874 -29.41 -4.27 -17.62
C MET A 874 -28.26 -4.29 -16.59
N VAL A 875 -28.56 -3.84 -15.36
CA VAL A 875 -27.78 -4.16 -14.14
C VAL A 875 -28.62 -5.06 -13.24
N VAL A 876 -28.67 -6.34 -13.60
CA VAL A 876 -28.76 -7.47 -12.68
C VAL A 876 -27.64 -8.42 -13.13
N PRO A 877 -26.76 -8.92 -12.25
CA PRO A 877 -25.79 -9.93 -12.66
C PRO A 877 -26.53 -11.15 -13.22
N ALA A 878 -26.49 -11.37 -14.53
CA ALA A 878 -27.02 -12.59 -15.15
C ALA A 878 -26.08 -13.74 -14.75
N VAL A 879 -26.41 -14.39 -13.63
CA VAL A 879 -25.76 -15.61 -13.18
C VAL A 879 -25.92 -16.65 -14.30
N LEU A 880 -24.82 -17.25 -14.73
CA LEU A 880 -24.86 -18.29 -15.76
C LEU A 880 -25.50 -19.56 -15.18
N GLY A 881 -26.49 -20.12 -15.88
CA GLY A 881 -27.18 -21.36 -15.49
C GLY A 881 -28.67 -21.15 -15.17
N ASP A 882 -29.37 -22.24 -14.82
CA ASP A 882 -30.73 -22.13 -14.30
C ASP A 882 -30.66 -21.63 -12.86
N SER A 883 -31.34 -20.52 -12.56
CA SER A 883 -31.42 -20.01 -11.19
C SER A 883 -32.01 -21.00 -10.20
N HIS A 884 -32.70 -22.06 -10.64
CA HIS A 884 -33.22 -23.12 -9.79
C HIS A 884 -32.23 -24.29 -9.55
N ASP A 885 -31.04 -24.28 -10.16
CA ASP A 885 -30.01 -25.29 -9.94
C ASP A 885 -29.57 -25.34 -8.47
N GLN A 886 -29.28 -26.54 -7.98
CA GLN A 886 -28.84 -26.76 -6.58
C GLN A 886 -27.40 -26.31 -6.33
N ASP A 887 -26.56 -26.21 -7.36
CA ASP A 887 -25.19 -25.71 -7.31
C ASP A 887 -24.95 -24.65 -8.38
N LEU A 888 -24.89 -23.38 -7.97
CA LEU A 888 -24.71 -22.23 -8.87
C LEU A 888 -23.24 -21.79 -9.03
N GLY A 889 -22.33 -22.33 -8.24
CA GLY A 889 -20.97 -21.75 -8.07
C GLY A 889 -19.85 -22.77 -8.01
N GLY A 890 -20.14 -24.06 -8.20
CA GLY A 890 -19.17 -25.14 -8.28
C GLY A 890 -18.20 -24.98 -9.45
N ARG A 891 -17.12 -25.78 -9.45
CA ARG A 891 -16.01 -25.66 -10.41
C ARG A 891 -16.47 -25.66 -11.86
N SER A 892 -17.39 -26.54 -12.25
CA SER A 892 -17.91 -26.63 -13.62
C SER A 892 -18.52 -25.31 -14.11
N HIS A 893 -19.20 -24.57 -13.22
CA HIS A 893 -19.87 -23.32 -13.54
C HIS A 893 -18.88 -22.15 -13.65
N ILE A 894 -17.94 -22.03 -12.70
CA ILE A 894 -16.95 -20.93 -12.74
C ILE A 894 -15.96 -21.07 -13.91
N MET A 895 -15.70 -22.29 -14.40
CA MET A 895 -14.84 -22.52 -15.57
C MET A 895 -15.43 -21.96 -16.88
N GLN A 896 -16.75 -21.79 -16.95
CA GLN A 896 -17.43 -21.26 -18.14
C GLN A 896 -17.68 -19.75 -18.04
N ALA A 897 -17.29 -19.15 -16.92
CA ALA A 897 -17.65 -17.79 -16.61
C ALA A 897 -16.82 -16.77 -17.39
N LYS A 898 -17.41 -15.58 -17.61
CA LYS A 898 -16.70 -14.41 -18.16
C LYS A 898 -16.39 -13.40 -17.06
N GLY A 899 -17.00 -13.55 -15.88
CA GLY A 899 -16.63 -12.86 -14.65
C GLY A 899 -17.12 -13.63 -13.44
N LEU A 900 -16.67 -13.23 -12.26
CA LEU A 900 -17.04 -13.80 -10.97
C LEU A 900 -17.48 -12.67 -10.05
N ILE A 901 -18.53 -12.88 -9.27
CA ILE A 901 -19.10 -11.88 -8.36
C ILE A 901 -19.37 -12.48 -6.98
N TRP A 902 -19.14 -11.70 -5.92
CA TRP A 902 -19.68 -11.98 -4.59
C TRP A 902 -21.12 -11.48 -4.56
N TYR A 903 -22.07 -12.39 -4.67
CA TYR A 903 -23.49 -12.11 -4.71
C TYR A 903 -24.16 -13.13 -3.79
N PRO A 904 -24.34 -12.86 -2.48
CA PRO A 904 -24.92 -13.76 -1.48
C PRO A 904 -26.46 -13.76 -1.48
N ALA A 905 -27.07 -14.78 -0.88
CA ALA A 905 -28.50 -15.08 -0.99
C ALA A 905 -29.27 -14.54 0.21
N GLU A 906 -30.38 -13.86 -0.07
CA GLU A 906 -31.43 -13.57 0.91
C GLU A 906 -32.58 -14.56 0.74
N THR A 907 -32.94 -15.22 1.84
CA THR A 907 -33.99 -16.24 1.91
C THR A 907 -35.19 -15.67 2.63
N ASP A 908 -36.25 -15.41 1.90
CA ASP A 908 -37.45 -14.76 2.41
C ASP A 908 -38.59 -15.74 2.64
N VAL A 909 -39.42 -15.43 3.64
CA VAL A 909 -40.64 -16.18 3.98
C VAL A 909 -41.50 -15.36 4.93
N SER A 910 -42.82 -15.51 4.87
CA SER A 910 -43.72 -14.93 5.87
C SER A 910 -43.88 -15.82 7.11
N ILE A 911 -44.06 -15.23 8.30
CA ILE A 911 -44.43 -15.95 9.53
C ILE A 911 -45.82 -16.60 9.42
N ARG A 912 -46.65 -16.09 8.51
CA ARG A 912 -48.01 -16.56 8.19
C ARG A 912 -48.07 -17.15 6.77
N PRO A 913 -49.19 -17.72 6.33
CA PRO A 913 -49.41 -18.05 4.92
C PRO A 913 -49.35 -16.83 4.00
N GLY A 914 -49.88 -15.68 4.47
CA GLY A 914 -49.93 -14.42 3.74
C GLY A 914 -48.78 -13.46 4.01
N TRP A 915 -48.53 -12.53 3.09
CA TRP A 915 -47.56 -11.44 3.28
C TRP A 915 -48.18 -10.31 4.09
N PHE A 916 -49.43 -9.92 3.80
CA PHE A 916 -50.19 -8.97 4.62
C PHE A 916 -50.92 -9.67 5.78
N TYR A 917 -51.34 -8.91 6.80
CA TYR A 917 -52.07 -9.47 7.93
C TYR A 917 -53.50 -9.83 7.55
N HIS A 918 -53.85 -11.10 7.76
CA HIS A 918 -55.22 -11.62 7.67
C HIS A 918 -55.60 -12.28 8.99
N ARG A 919 -56.72 -11.84 9.61
CA ARG A 919 -57.15 -12.35 10.92
C ARG A 919 -57.46 -13.85 10.93
N ASN A 920 -57.95 -14.39 9.81
CA ASN A 920 -58.22 -15.83 9.66
C ASN A 920 -56.93 -16.70 9.64
N GLN A 921 -55.74 -16.07 9.63
CA GLN A 921 -54.45 -16.76 9.68
C GLN A 921 -53.82 -16.76 11.08
N ASP A 922 -54.45 -16.18 12.12
CA ASP A 922 -53.88 -16.14 13.48
C ASP A 922 -53.57 -17.53 14.07
N ALA A 923 -54.37 -18.54 13.71
CA ALA A 923 -54.12 -19.93 14.10
C ALA A 923 -53.08 -20.67 13.23
N GLN A 924 -52.58 -20.00 12.18
CA GLN A 924 -51.63 -20.55 11.19
C GLN A 924 -50.24 -19.90 11.26
N VAL A 925 -50.00 -19.07 12.29
CA VAL A 925 -48.68 -18.51 12.59
C VAL A 925 -47.68 -19.66 12.79
N LYS A 926 -46.54 -19.60 12.10
CA LYS A 926 -45.48 -20.59 12.23
C LYS A 926 -45.06 -20.75 13.68
N SER A 927 -44.93 -21.98 14.16
CA SER A 927 -44.50 -22.27 15.53
C SER A 927 -43.02 -21.91 15.75
N PRO A 928 -42.55 -21.75 17.00
CA PRO A 928 -41.14 -21.58 17.33
C PRO A 928 -40.19 -22.60 16.65
N GLN A 929 -40.60 -23.88 16.57
CA GLN A 929 -39.82 -24.95 15.94
C GLN A 929 -39.77 -24.79 14.42
N GLN A 930 -40.88 -24.38 13.80
CA GLN A 930 -40.92 -24.09 12.37
C GLN A 930 -39.98 -22.93 12.04
N LEU A 931 -39.97 -21.87 12.86
CA LEU A 931 -39.02 -20.76 12.72
C LEU A 931 -37.56 -21.18 12.95
N LEU A 932 -37.31 -22.04 13.94
CA LEU A 932 -35.97 -22.62 14.15
C LEU A 932 -35.53 -23.46 12.97
N LYS A 933 -36.42 -24.28 12.41
CA LYS A 933 -36.14 -25.05 11.18
C LYS A 933 -35.82 -24.11 10.02
N THR A 934 -36.61 -23.05 9.83
CA THR A 934 -36.35 -22.02 8.82
C THR A 934 -34.97 -21.39 9.01
N TYR A 935 -34.54 -21.07 10.24
CA TYR A 935 -33.20 -20.56 10.50
C TYR A 935 -32.10 -21.55 10.07
N PHE A 936 -32.27 -22.85 10.32
CA PHE A 936 -31.35 -23.89 9.84
C PHE A 936 -31.33 -24.02 8.32
N THR A 937 -32.48 -23.85 7.66
CA THR A 937 -32.60 -23.96 6.19
C THR A 937 -32.31 -22.66 5.44
N SER A 938 -32.06 -21.54 6.13
CA SER A 938 -31.70 -20.25 5.53
C SER A 938 -30.29 -19.84 5.97
N VAL A 939 -30.15 -19.28 7.17
CA VAL A 939 -28.87 -18.88 7.77
C VAL A 939 -27.92 -20.06 7.89
N GLY A 940 -28.44 -21.23 8.28
CA GLY A 940 -27.69 -22.48 8.32
C GLY A 940 -27.26 -23.03 6.95
N ARG A 941 -27.60 -22.36 5.86
CA ARG A 941 -27.21 -22.66 4.49
C ARG A 941 -26.58 -21.44 3.79
N ASN A 942 -25.80 -20.63 4.53
CA ASN A 942 -25.08 -19.46 4.01
C ASN A 942 -25.96 -18.29 3.51
N GLY A 943 -27.26 -18.28 3.82
CA GLY A 943 -28.16 -17.16 3.52
C GLY A 943 -28.29 -16.16 4.67
N VAL A 944 -29.03 -15.07 4.42
CA VAL A 944 -29.68 -14.25 5.45
C VAL A 944 -31.17 -14.53 5.40
N LEU A 945 -31.81 -14.69 6.56
CA LEU A 945 -33.26 -14.88 6.66
C LEU A 945 -33.96 -13.52 6.69
N LEU A 946 -34.83 -13.30 5.71
CA LEU A 946 -35.80 -12.20 5.67
C LEU A 946 -37.18 -12.73 6.11
N LEU A 947 -37.50 -12.59 7.39
CA LEU A 947 -38.79 -13.07 7.93
C LEU A 947 -39.82 -11.94 7.90
N ASN A 948 -40.91 -12.13 7.16
CA ASN A 948 -42.02 -11.20 7.17
C ASN A 948 -42.95 -11.40 8.39
N VAL A 949 -43.29 -10.30 9.07
CA VAL A 949 -44.19 -10.26 10.23
C VAL A 949 -45.15 -9.08 10.07
N PRO A 950 -46.34 -9.27 9.46
CA PRO A 950 -47.20 -8.16 9.11
C PRO A 950 -47.95 -7.59 10.32
N PRO A 951 -47.95 -6.26 10.52
CA PRO A 951 -48.82 -5.60 11.49
C PRO A 951 -50.32 -5.72 11.14
N ASP A 952 -51.17 -5.76 12.15
CA ASP A 952 -52.62 -5.87 12.03
C ASP A 952 -53.31 -4.55 11.62
N LYS A 953 -54.64 -4.58 11.45
CA LYS A 953 -55.44 -3.38 11.10
C LYS A 953 -55.39 -2.25 12.15
N ASN A 954 -55.01 -2.54 13.39
CA ASN A 954 -54.83 -1.52 14.43
C ASN A 954 -53.43 -0.87 14.36
N GLY A 955 -52.49 -1.49 13.65
CA GLY A 955 -51.09 -1.07 13.53
C GLY A 955 -50.17 -1.72 14.57
N LEU A 956 -50.48 -2.93 15.04
CA LEU A 956 -49.69 -3.66 16.04
C LEU A 956 -49.26 -5.02 15.48
N ILE A 957 -48.11 -5.54 15.93
CA ILE A 957 -47.80 -6.97 15.76
C ILE A 957 -48.74 -7.74 16.69
N SER A 958 -49.39 -8.78 16.16
CA SER A 958 -50.37 -9.56 16.91
C SER A 958 -49.74 -10.35 18.06
N ASP A 959 -50.52 -10.64 19.10
CA ASP A 959 -50.08 -11.47 20.22
C ASP A 959 -49.62 -12.88 19.79
N ALA A 960 -50.25 -13.43 18.73
CA ALA A 960 -49.87 -14.72 18.18
C ALA A 960 -48.45 -14.71 17.57
N ASP A 961 -48.12 -13.65 16.82
CA ASP A 961 -46.79 -13.47 16.24
C ASP A 961 -45.75 -13.21 17.33
N ILE A 962 -46.06 -12.32 18.30
CA ILE A 962 -45.18 -12.02 19.44
C ILE A 962 -44.85 -13.31 20.21
N LYS A 963 -45.86 -14.13 20.53
CA LYS A 963 -45.67 -15.39 21.27
C LYS A 963 -44.78 -16.36 20.50
N SER A 964 -44.98 -16.50 19.19
CA SER A 964 -44.14 -17.36 18.36
C SER A 964 -42.69 -16.88 18.31
N LEU A 965 -42.48 -15.58 18.10
CA LEU A 965 -41.14 -14.96 18.05
C LEU A 965 -40.40 -15.05 19.40
N GLN A 966 -41.11 -14.90 20.51
CA GLN A 966 -40.55 -15.12 21.85
C GLN A 966 -40.10 -16.57 22.05
N GLY A 967 -40.94 -17.54 21.66
CA GLY A 967 -40.58 -18.96 21.71
C GLY A 967 -39.38 -19.27 20.82
N PHE A 968 -39.32 -18.71 19.61
CA PHE A 968 -38.19 -18.85 18.71
C PHE A 968 -36.90 -18.29 19.33
N SER A 969 -36.95 -17.10 19.93
CA SER A 969 -35.83 -16.47 20.65
C SER A 969 -35.32 -17.35 21.80
N GLN A 970 -36.24 -17.95 22.56
CA GLN A 970 -35.91 -18.86 23.65
C GLN A 970 -35.20 -20.12 23.13
N LEU A 971 -35.73 -20.76 22.07
CA LEU A 971 -35.10 -21.93 21.46
C LEU A 971 -33.71 -21.62 20.88
N MET A 972 -33.56 -20.47 20.22
CA MET A 972 -32.27 -20.00 19.70
C MET A 972 -31.24 -19.81 20.82
N LYS A 973 -31.61 -19.08 21.88
CA LYS A 973 -30.74 -18.87 23.05
C LYS A 973 -30.41 -20.19 23.75
N ALA A 974 -31.40 -21.04 23.98
CA ALA A 974 -31.20 -22.32 24.65
C ALA A 974 -30.27 -23.25 23.85
N THR A 975 -30.41 -23.28 22.52
CA THR A 975 -29.57 -24.10 21.64
C THR A 975 -28.14 -23.60 21.55
N PHE A 976 -27.94 -22.29 21.36
CA PHE A 976 -26.62 -21.72 20.99
C PHE A 976 -25.87 -21.00 22.14
N SER A 977 -26.46 -20.89 23.34
CA SER A 977 -25.83 -20.22 24.49
C SER A 977 -24.51 -20.84 24.94
N LYS A 978 -24.31 -22.14 24.73
CA LYS A 978 -23.11 -22.86 25.13
C LYS A 978 -22.59 -23.75 24.01
N ASN A 979 -21.48 -23.32 23.39
CA ASN A 979 -20.72 -24.18 22.49
C ASN A 979 -20.02 -25.28 23.30
N LEU A 980 -20.42 -26.53 23.13
CA LEU A 980 -19.89 -27.67 23.87
C LEU A 980 -18.46 -28.04 23.46
N ALA A 981 -17.92 -27.41 22.40
CA ALA A 981 -16.52 -27.51 22.03
C ALA A 981 -15.62 -26.45 22.70
N SER A 982 -16.18 -25.43 23.36
CA SER A 982 -15.41 -24.26 23.81
C SER A 982 -14.41 -24.53 24.93
N ASP A 983 -14.65 -25.56 25.76
CA ASP A 983 -13.76 -26.00 26.83
C ASP A 983 -12.88 -27.20 26.42
N GLY A 984 -12.96 -27.62 25.16
CA GLY A 984 -12.17 -28.67 24.56
C GLY A 984 -10.86 -28.18 23.92
N ARG A 985 -10.10 -29.11 23.36
CA ARG A 985 -8.90 -28.85 22.57
C ARG A 985 -9.19 -29.14 21.11
N MET A 986 -8.96 -28.16 20.24
CA MET A 986 -9.01 -28.34 18.79
C MET A 986 -7.58 -28.39 18.23
N THR A 987 -7.30 -29.31 17.30
CA THR A 987 -5.98 -29.47 16.68
C THR A 987 -6.13 -29.73 15.19
N ILE A 988 -5.29 -29.11 14.38
CA ILE A 988 -5.15 -29.44 12.95
C ILE A 988 -4.30 -30.70 12.86
N LEU A 989 -4.87 -31.81 12.38
CA LEU A 989 -4.13 -33.06 12.17
C LEU A 989 -3.36 -33.04 10.85
N SER A 990 -3.96 -32.47 9.80
CA SER A 990 -3.32 -32.25 8.52
C SER A 990 -3.96 -31.05 7.81
N SER A 991 -3.18 -30.36 6.98
CA SER A 991 -3.65 -29.25 6.16
C SER A 991 -2.84 -29.22 4.87
N SER A 992 -3.52 -28.96 3.76
CA SER A 992 -2.96 -28.76 2.42
C SER A 992 -3.63 -27.55 1.77
N ASP A 993 -3.23 -27.24 0.53
CA ASP A 993 -3.81 -26.13 -0.23
C ASP A 993 -5.29 -26.32 -0.59
N THR A 994 -5.88 -27.51 -0.39
CA THR A 994 -7.27 -27.81 -0.76
C THR A 994 -8.02 -28.63 0.28
N SER A 995 -7.39 -28.97 1.41
CA SER A 995 -8.02 -29.80 2.43
C SER A 995 -7.48 -29.52 3.83
N THR A 996 -8.30 -29.72 4.86
CA THR A 996 -7.87 -29.63 6.26
C THR A 996 -8.64 -30.63 7.10
N ILE A 997 -7.93 -31.35 7.98
CA ILE A 997 -8.51 -32.26 8.97
C ILE A 997 -8.33 -31.65 10.36
N LEU A 998 -9.45 -31.41 11.03
CA LEU A 998 -9.51 -30.88 12.39
C LEU A 998 -9.96 -31.99 13.35
N GLU A 999 -9.25 -32.16 14.45
CA GLU A 999 -9.68 -32.99 15.57
C GLU A 999 -10.10 -32.12 16.74
N ILE A 1000 -11.27 -32.42 17.31
CA ILE A 1000 -11.87 -31.71 18.44
C ILE A 1000 -12.00 -32.71 19.58
N ILE A 1001 -11.28 -32.48 20.67
CA ILE A 1001 -11.30 -33.30 21.88
C ILE A 1001 -12.04 -32.53 22.97
N LEU A 1002 -13.16 -33.07 23.44
CA LEU A 1002 -14.01 -32.47 24.46
C LEU A 1002 -13.54 -32.82 25.87
N LYS A 1003 -13.85 -31.94 26.84
CA LYS A 1003 -13.61 -32.19 28.26
C LYS A 1003 -14.66 -33.14 28.83
N GLY A 1004 -14.42 -34.43 28.64
CA GLY A 1004 -15.34 -35.52 28.99
C GLY A 1004 -16.45 -35.74 27.94
N PRO A 1005 -17.20 -36.85 28.03
CA PRO A 1005 -18.26 -37.15 27.08
C PRO A 1005 -19.34 -36.06 27.07
N LYS A 1006 -19.69 -35.56 25.88
CA LYS A 1006 -20.80 -34.61 25.69
C LYS A 1006 -21.79 -35.19 24.68
N THR A 1007 -23.08 -35.03 24.95
CA THR A 1007 -24.15 -35.33 23.99
C THR A 1007 -24.42 -34.11 23.11
N ILE A 1008 -24.27 -34.25 21.80
CA ILE A 1008 -24.51 -33.18 20.82
C ILE A 1008 -25.42 -33.69 19.70
N ASN A 1009 -26.10 -32.79 19.01
CA ASN A 1009 -26.92 -33.10 17.84
C ASN A 1009 -27.02 -31.95 16.83
N VAL A 1010 -26.19 -30.91 16.99
CA VAL A 1010 -26.08 -29.77 16.07
C VAL A 1010 -24.61 -29.42 15.85
N LEU A 1011 -24.20 -29.34 14.60
CA LEU A 1011 -22.91 -28.82 14.13
C LEU A 1011 -23.10 -27.42 13.56
N MET A 1012 -22.18 -26.52 13.89
CA MET A 1012 -22.01 -25.24 13.22
C MET A 1012 -20.61 -25.12 12.65
N LEU A 1013 -20.51 -24.81 11.35
CA LEU A 1013 -19.26 -24.45 10.68
C LEU A 1013 -19.40 -23.04 10.10
N GLN A 1014 -18.32 -22.28 10.10
CA GLN A 1014 -18.28 -20.93 9.53
C GLN A 1014 -16.90 -20.64 8.95
N GLU A 1015 -16.86 -20.21 7.69
CA GLU A 1015 -15.64 -19.74 7.02
C GLU A 1015 -15.32 -18.29 7.41
N ASN A 1016 -14.06 -17.89 7.26
CA ASN A 1016 -13.67 -16.49 7.25
C ASN A 1016 -13.99 -15.88 5.89
N ILE A 1017 -15.25 -15.52 5.66
CA ILE A 1017 -15.68 -14.99 4.36
C ILE A 1017 -14.98 -13.69 3.94
N ALA A 1018 -14.31 -12.97 4.85
CA ALA A 1018 -13.53 -11.78 4.50
C ALA A 1018 -12.29 -12.08 3.62
N VAL A 1019 -11.91 -13.36 3.52
CA VAL A 1019 -10.83 -13.83 2.63
C VAL A 1019 -11.31 -14.77 1.52
N GLY A 1020 -12.64 -14.90 1.35
CA GLY A 1020 -13.28 -15.69 0.30
C GLY A 1020 -14.16 -16.83 0.83
N GLN A 1021 -14.88 -17.49 -0.07
CA GLN A 1021 -15.62 -18.73 0.22
C GLN A 1021 -14.95 -19.88 -0.55
N ARG A 1022 -14.45 -20.88 0.18
CA ARG A 1022 -13.53 -21.88 -0.36
C ARG A 1022 -14.06 -23.30 -0.22
N VAL A 1023 -14.80 -23.59 0.84
CA VAL A 1023 -15.25 -24.95 1.17
C VAL A 1023 -16.23 -25.46 0.13
N GLU A 1024 -15.91 -26.58 -0.50
CA GLU A 1024 -16.72 -27.28 -1.49
C GLU A 1024 -17.50 -28.44 -0.84
N SER A 1025 -16.89 -29.11 0.14
CA SER A 1025 -17.54 -30.15 0.93
C SER A 1025 -16.83 -30.39 2.26
N PHE A 1026 -17.51 -31.08 3.16
CA PHE A 1026 -16.91 -31.55 4.41
C PHE A 1026 -17.58 -32.83 4.91
N THR A 1027 -16.86 -33.59 5.72
CA THR A 1027 -17.39 -34.70 6.51
C THR A 1027 -17.07 -34.50 7.98
N VAL A 1028 -17.92 -35.05 8.83
CA VAL A 1028 -17.74 -35.06 10.29
C VAL A 1028 -17.83 -36.48 10.78
N GLU A 1029 -16.88 -36.87 11.61
CA GLU A 1029 -16.81 -38.17 12.26
C GLU A 1029 -16.79 -38.00 13.77
N TYR A 1030 -17.25 -39.01 14.50
CA TYR A 1030 -17.11 -39.10 15.94
C TYR A 1030 -16.37 -40.39 16.33
N PHE A 1031 -15.69 -40.37 17.46
CA PHE A 1031 -15.03 -41.56 17.99
C PHE A 1031 -15.99 -42.32 18.92
N ASP A 1032 -16.28 -43.58 18.64
CA ASP A 1032 -17.22 -44.40 19.45
C ASP A 1032 -16.55 -45.08 20.66
N GLY A 1033 -15.25 -44.91 20.83
CA GLY A 1033 -14.43 -45.59 21.84
C GLY A 1033 -13.45 -46.61 21.24
N SER A 1034 -13.71 -47.08 20.02
CA SER A 1034 -12.88 -48.05 19.29
C SER A 1034 -12.46 -47.55 17.90
N ALA A 1035 -13.36 -46.88 17.17
CA ALA A 1035 -13.15 -46.44 15.79
C ALA A 1035 -13.80 -45.08 15.53
N TRP A 1036 -13.36 -44.43 14.45
CA TRP A 1036 -14.04 -43.27 13.89
C TRP A 1036 -15.26 -43.72 13.08
N LYS A 1037 -16.40 -43.06 13.31
CA LYS A 1037 -17.67 -43.30 12.63
C LYS A 1037 -18.12 -42.01 11.96
N LEU A 1038 -18.51 -42.09 10.69
CA LEU A 1038 -19.13 -40.99 9.98
C LEU A 1038 -20.41 -40.56 10.71
N LEU A 1039 -20.46 -39.29 11.08
CA LEU A 1039 -21.61 -38.66 11.75
C LEU A 1039 -22.52 -38.00 10.72
N THR A 1040 -21.94 -37.14 9.88
CA THR A 1040 -22.66 -36.36 8.86
C THR A 1040 -21.67 -35.77 7.85
N GLY A 1041 -22.17 -35.11 6.82
CA GLY A 1041 -21.38 -34.36 5.84
C GLY A 1041 -22.24 -33.32 5.14
N GLY A 1042 -21.60 -32.44 4.37
CA GLY A 1042 -22.29 -31.39 3.63
C GLY A 1042 -21.41 -30.82 2.52
N THR A 1043 -21.98 -29.85 1.78
CA THR A 1043 -21.28 -29.15 0.70
C THR A 1043 -20.65 -27.85 1.21
N THR A 1044 -21.04 -26.70 0.66
CA THR A 1044 -20.49 -25.38 0.99
C THR A 1044 -20.68 -25.01 2.46
N VAL A 1045 -19.89 -24.05 2.97
CA VAL A 1045 -20.08 -23.51 4.33
C VAL A 1045 -20.41 -22.01 4.31
N GLY A 1046 -19.55 -21.18 3.71
CA GLY A 1046 -19.70 -19.73 3.67
C GLY A 1046 -19.77 -19.10 5.06
N TYR A 1047 -20.64 -18.11 5.24
CA TYR A 1047 -20.79 -17.40 6.51
C TYR A 1047 -21.24 -18.32 7.64
N LYS A 1048 -22.19 -19.23 7.38
CA LYS A 1048 -22.64 -20.19 8.37
C LYS A 1048 -23.28 -21.42 7.72
N ARG A 1049 -22.88 -22.58 8.23
CA ARG A 1049 -23.53 -23.87 7.99
C ARG A 1049 -24.01 -24.46 9.30
N LEU A 1050 -25.27 -24.87 9.35
CA LEU A 1050 -25.85 -25.62 10.47
C LEU A 1050 -26.35 -26.97 9.98
N ILE A 1051 -25.98 -28.04 10.69
CA ILE A 1051 -26.48 -29.39 10.43
C ILE A 1051 -27.00 -29.97 11.73
N GLN A 1052 -28.24 -30.45 11.69
CA GLN A 1052 -28.83 -31.26 12.74
C GLN A 1052 -28.67 -32.75 12.38
N PHE A 1053 -28.36 -33.58 13.38
CA PHE A 1053 -28.21 -35.04 13.23
C PHE A 1053 -28.74 -35.76 14.50
N GLU A 1054 -28.74 -37.09 14.51
CA GLU A 1054 -29.17 -37.86 15.69
C GLU A 1054 -28.22 -37.64 16.89
N PRO A 1055 -28.72 -37.53 18.15
CA PRO A 1055 -27.86 -37.27 19.29
C PRO A 1055 -26.76 -38.31 19.50
N VAL A 1056 -25.50 -37.85 19.57
CA VAL A 1056 -24.33 -38.70 19.81
C VAL A 1056 -23.58 -38.20 21.04
N SER A 1057 -23.16 -39.14 21.89
CA SER A 1057 -22.32 -38.87 23.06
C SER A 1057 -20.90 -39.36 22.82
N THR A 1058 -19.93 -38.45 22.79
CA THR A 1058 -18.51 -38.79 22.60
C THR A 1058 -17.59 -37.75 23.25
N THR A 1059 -16.31 -38.06 23.33
CA THR A 1059 -15.23 -37.14 23.69
C THR A 1059 -14.48 -36.59 22.48
N LYS A 1060 -14.64 -37.13 21.28
CA LYS A 1060 -13.83 -36.72 20.11
C LYS A 1060 -14.64 -36.62 18.83
N PHE A 1061 -14.42 -35.53 18.09
CA PHE A 1061 -14.92 -35.31 16.74
C PHE A 1061 -13.76 -35.06 15.79
N ARG A 1062 -13.99 -35.37 14.52
CA ARG A 1062 -13.08 -35.04 13.43
C ARG A 1062 -13.87 -34.39 12.32
N VAL A 1063 -13.38 -33.27 11.80
CA VAL A 1063 -13.98 -32.57 10.66
C VAL A 1063 -12.96 -32.57 9.53
N HIS A 1064 -13.32 -33.17 8.40
CA HIS A 1064 -12.51 -33.16 7.19
C HIS A 1064 -13.14 -32.21 6.19
N VAL A 1065 -12.41 -31.16 5.82
CA VAL A 1065 -12.86 -30.13 4.89
C VAL A 1065 -12.14 -30.29 3.55
N PHE A 1066 -12.87 -30.13 2.45
CA PHE A 1066 -12.37 -30.08 1.07
C PHE A 1066 -12.78 -28.74 0.45
N ALA A 1067 -11.88 -28.12 -0.29
CA ALA A 1067 -12.04 -26.76 -0.76
C ALA A 1067 -11.32 -26.50 -2.10
N ARG A 1068 -11.75 -25.44 -2.79
CA ARG A 1068 -11.11 -24.96 -4.03
C ARG A 1068 -9.75 -24.30 -3.81
N ALA A 1069 -9.48 -23.88 -2.57
CA ALA A 1069 -8.25 -23.30 -2.07
C ALA A 1069 -8.14 -23.58 -0.55
N LYS A 1070 -7.08 -23.10 0.12
CA LYS A 1070 -6.80 -23.48 1.51
C LYS A 1070 -8.01 -23.14 2.40
N PRO A 1071 -8.64 -24.13 3.09
CA PRO A 1071 -9.81 -23.87 3.92
C PRO A 1071 -9.51 -22.88 5.06
N GLU A 1072 -10.36 -21.88 5.23
CA GLU A 1072 -10.25 -20.88 6.32
C GLU A 1072 -11.48 -20.95 7.22
N ILE A 1073 -11.54 -21.98 8.07
CA ILE A 1073 -12.61 -22.12 9.06
C ILE A 1073 -12.35 -21.17 10.23
N SER A 1074 -13.24 -20.21 10.45
CA SER A 1074 -13.11 -19.23 11.52
C SER A 1074 -13.79 -19.68 12.82
N LYS A 1075 -14.87 -20.48 12.73
CA LYS A 1075 -15.58 -20.99 13.90
C LYS A 1075 -16.11 -22.40 13.67
N ILE A 1076 -16.05 -23.21 14.73
CA ILE A 1076 -16.75 -24.49 14.85
C ILE A 1076 -17.54 -24.48 16.15
N GLY A 1077 -18.80 -24.91 16.06
CA GLY A 1077 -19.65 -25.09 17.22
C GLY A 1077 -20.28 -26.48 17.26
N LEU A 1078 -20.33 -27.06 18.45
CA LEU A 1078 -21.04 -28.31 18.72
C LEU A 1078 -22.09 -28.00 19.79
N TYR A 1079 -23.36 -28.26 19.49
CA TYR A 1079 -24.48 -27.87 20.36
C TYR A 1079 -25.44 -29.03 20.59
N LYS A 1080 -26.25 -28.88 21.64
CA LYS A 1080 -27.41 -29.71 21.90
C LYS A 1080 -28.65 -28.85 21.64
N LEU A 1081 -29.47 -29.26 20.68
CA LEU A 1081 -30.73 -28.63 20.33
C LEU A 1081 -31.63 -28.58 21.57
N ALA A 1082 -32.19 -27.40 21.84
CA ALA A 1082 -33.19 -27.25 22.88
C ALA A 1082 -34.46 -28.04 22.54
N LYS A 1083 -35.08 -28.64 23.55
CA LYS A 1083 -36.45 -29.17 23.47
C LYS A 1083 -37.37 -28.15 24.12
N GLU A 1084 -38.61 -28.10 23.64
CA GLU A 1084 -39.67 -27.27 24.24
C GLU A 1084 -39.93 -27.63 25.71
#